data_AF-A0A9J7N4I4-F1
#
_entry.id   AF-A0A9J7N4I4-F1
#
_cell.length_a   1.000
_cell.length_b   1.000
_cell.length_c   1.000
_cell.angle_alpha   90.00
_cell.angle_beta   90.00
_cell.angle_gamma   90.00
#
_symmetry.space_group_name_H-M   'P 1'
#
loop_
_entity.id
_entity.type
_entity.pdbx_description
1 polymer ?
#
loop_
_entity_poly.entity_id
_entity_poly.type
_entity_poly.pdbx_seq_one_letter_code
_entity_poly.pdbx_strand_id
1 'polypeptide(L)'
;MCAERSYARSISLPPDEVFRNLRNAKRFAMDIGGSLAKLAYYSTVERSRAYDDHHLYEIQEQNELGARIHFVKFEMTYFEKCLDFIKENLVSSHGEMMGKVVKATGGGSHKYTNLIRDKLGLECDKEDEMQCLIQGCIFVLRNITNEAFEYQRHSPQPYKFQTMDADLFPFLLVNIGSGVSIVKVESHDKYERIGGSSIGGGSFLGLGCKLTKAKNFDELLQLASQGDHRNVDMLVRDIYGGAYSALGLPGELIASSFGKMVSAKDGEGQEFEEQDIAKSLLHTISNDIGQISCLYAQLHGLRKIYFGGFFIRGHPVTMHTITYAINFWSRGTLQALFLRHEGYLGAIGAFLKGAEEDDSEKYCWGENYAGSSGLHSTSPPPDFIPRDRTASFDRFELDRLERPLVSLPALLDPPSYFPDTVDLTEDPDARKYWLDCFEEALGKVAARAVASQPSRDDAEMRAQQFMAKYNKRLETLREHPFAYGSLTVRSLLDTREQCLNEFHFADPYQHIKQQENEAALRILPERLQHLDSLEFRARQVALAEGLLAGNVFDWGAKAITRLMEGDDSFGFEEAMSKLQARPWLVDDLDPWLERLQDHPHKCALIFADNSGLDIILGVFPFAREMVLRGTQVILCANSKPALNDVTYGELKILAKKVAELCPTIRTALSEGHLKVMASGAASPCLDLSRIDEMLSQECQRRGVDLVVLEGMGRAIHTNYHAAFSCESLKLAVLKNKWLANRLGGDVFSVIFKYTKGSKVEGKTPSKNDIGTQQPRKSPETDR
;
A
#
# COMPACT_ATOMS: atom_id res chain seq x y z
N MET A 1 -1.90 10.69 -57.27
CA MET A 1 -0.62 10.17 -56.74
C MET A 1 -0.18 11.08 -55.60
N CYS A 2 -0.61 10.77 -54.37
CA CYS A 2 -0.23 11.49 -53.17
C CYS A 2 0.76 10.62 -52.39
N ALA A 3 1.90 11.20 -52.05
CA ALA A 3 3.00 10.55 -51.36
C ALA A 3 2.59 10.05 -49.97
N GLU A 4 2.85 8.76 -49.72
CA GLU A 4 2.82 8.13 -48.40
C GLU A 4 3.84 8.80 -47.48
N ARG A 5 3.39 9.37 -46.34
CA ARG A 5 4.28 9.74 -45.24
C ARG A 5 4.49 8.53 -44.34
N SER A 6 5.58 7.80 -44.60
CA SER A 6 5.99 6.54 -43.97
C SER A 6 6.60 6.67 -42.55
N TYR A 7 6.10 7.55 -41.69
CA TYR A 7 6.70 7.78 -40.36
C TYR A 7 6.32 6.76 -39.27
N ALA A 8 5.49 5.75 -39.57
CA ALA A 8 4.87 4.90 -38.56
C ALA A 8 5.41 3.45 -38.46
N ARG A 9 6.45 3.05 -39.21
CA ARG A 9 6.92 1.65 -39.27
C ARG A 9 8.03 1.24 -38.27
N SER A 10 8.50 2.10 -37.37
CA SER A 10 9.74 1.84 -36.61
C SER A 10 9.62 1.72 -35.09
N ILE A 11 8.44 1.44 -34.52
CA ILE A 11 8.32 1.25 -33.05
C ILE A 11 7.79 -0.16 -32.80
N SER A 12 8.68 -1.05 -32.38
CA SER A 12 8.34 -2.34 -31.77
C SER A 12 7.82 -2.11 -30.36
N LEU A 13 6.59 -2.55 -30.07
CA LEU A 13 6.11 -2.63 -28.69
C LEU A 13 6.90 -3.75 -27.99
N PRO A 14 7.58 -3.51 -26.85
CA PRO A 14 8.30 -4.57 -26.14
C PRO A 14 7.28 -5.56 -25.55
N PRO A 15 7.13 -6.77 -26.11
CA PRO A 15 5.96 -7.63 -25.88
C PRO A 15 5.86 -8.10 -24.42
N ASP A 16 7.00 -8.52 -23.85
CA ASP A 16 7.06 -9.17 -22.54
C ASP A 16 7.22 -8.18 -21.37
N GLU A 17 7.55 -6.92 -21.65
CA GLU A 17 7.68 -5.89 -20.61
C GLU A 17 6.38 -5.14 -20.35
N VAL A 18 5.61 -4.84 -21.41
CA VAL A 18 4.41 -3.97 -21.33
C VAL A 18 3.13 -4.76 -21.11
N PHE A 19 2.90 -5.85 -21.85
CA PHE A 19 1.65 -6.62 -21.83
C PHE A 19 1.87 -8.05 -21.30
N ARG A 20 2.27 -8.14 -20.02
CA ARG A 20 2.52 -9.43 -19.38
C ARG A 20 1.29 -10.32 -19.32
N ASN A 21 1.48 -11.63 -19.50
CA ASN A 21 0.43 -12.65 -19.41
C ASN A 21 -0.77 -12.42 -20.35
N LEU A 22 -0.61 -11.61 -21.39
CA LEU A 22 -1.69 -11.30 -22.33
C LEU A 22 -2.21 -12.55 -23.07
N ARG A 23 -1.34 -13.55 -23.27
CA ARG A 23 -1.70 -14.85 -23.85
C ARG A 23 -2.71 -15.64 -23.04
N ASN A 24 -2.84 -15.34 -21.75
CA ASN A 24 -3.79 -15.95 -20.82
C ASN A 24 -4.84 -14.93 -20.35
N ALA A 25 -5.03 -13.84 -21.10
CA ALA A 25 -6.02 -12.83 -20.77
C ALA A 25 -7.44 -13.40 -20.93
N LYS A 26 -8.30 -13.13 -19.95
CA LYS A 26 -9.68 -13.64 -19.91
C LYS A 26 -10.73 -12.55 -20.03
N ARG A 27 -10.35 -11.28 -19.93
CA ARG A 27 -11.27 -10.14 -20.06
C ARG A 27 -10.49 -8.89 -20.41
N PHE A 28 -11.13 -8.00 -21.17
CA PHE A 28 -10.65 -6.65 -21.44
C PHE A 28 -11.69 -5.61 -21.02
N ALA A 29 -11.19 -4.49 -20.53
CA ALA A 29 -11.95 -3.26 -20.46
C ALA A 29 -11.06 -2.08 -20.90
N MET A 30 -11.67 -0.99 -21.37
CA MET A 30 -10.94 0.17 -21.89
C MET A 30 -11.56 1.49 -21.43
N ASP A 31 -10.73 2.45 -21.06
CA ASP A 31 -11.11 3.87 -20.98
C ASP A 31 -10.46 4.61 -22.14
N ILE A 32 -11.29 5.09 -23.07
CA ILE A 32 -10.85 5.70 -24.32
C ILE A 32 -11.09 7.20 -24.24
N GLY A 33 -10.08 7.93 -23.76
CA GLY A 33 -10.10 9.39 -23.68
C GLY A 33 -9.79 10.06 -25.02
N GLY A 34 -9.78 11.40 -25.02
CA GLY A 34 -9.43 12.18 -26.21
C GLY A 34 -7.94 12.11 -26.60
N SER A 35 -7.05 11.97 -25.60
CA SER A 35 -5.59 11.98 -25.81
C SER A 35 -4.90 10.69 -25.37
N LEU A 36 -5.42 10.01 -24.34
CA LEU A 36 -4.89 8.75 -23.81
C LEU A 36 -5.97 7.67 -23.81
N ALA A 37 -5.54 6.43 -24.04
CA ALA A 37 -6.31 5.24 -23.74
C ALA A 37 -5.70 4.52 -22.53
N LYS A 38 -6.56 3.81 -21.80
CA LYS A 38 -6.13 2.85 -20.78
C LYS A 38 -6.79 1.51 -21.06
N LEU A 39 -5.99 0.48 -21.06
CA LEU A 39 -6.41 -0.91 -21.17
C LEU A 39 -6.36 -1.53 -19.78
N ALA A 40 -7.46 -2.16 -19.37
CA ALA A 40 -7.51 -3.08 -18.26
C ALA A 40 -7.66 -4.50 -18.81
N TYR A 41 -6.91 -5.45 -18.31
CA TYR A 41 -7.14 -6.87 -18.63
C TYR A 41 -6.84 -7.78 -17.45
N TYR A 42 -7.63 -8.84 -17.34
CA TYR A 42 -7.48 -9.87 -16.32
C TYR A 42 -6.73 -11.05 -16.91
N SER A 43 -5.73 -11.57 -16.20
CA SER A 43 -4.99 -12.77 -16.59
C SER A 43 -4.79 -13.72 -15.39
N THR A 44 -4.48 -14.98 -15.69
CA THR A 44 -4.02 -15.94 -14.68
C THR A 44 -2.51 -16.00 -14.65
N VAL A 45 -1.94 -15.94 -13.45
CA VAL A 45 -0.50 -16.00 -13.18
C VAL A 45 -0.21 -17.30 -12.46
N GLU A 46 0.70 -18.11 -12.99
CA GLU A 46 1.19 -19.30 -12.30
C GLU A 46 1.96 -18.89 -11.05
N ARG A 47 1.57 -19.48 -9.91
CA ARG A 47 2.27 -19.37 -8.65
C ARG A 47 2.60 -20.77 -8.20
N SER A 48 3.85 -21.02 -7.84
CA SER A 48 4.15 -22.23 -7.09
C SER A 48 3.47 -22.09 -5.73
N ARG A 49 2.73 -23.11 -5.30
CA ARG A 49 2.21 -23.20 -3.95
C ARG A 49 2.79 -24.45 -3.33
N ALA A 50 3.32 -24.27 -2.14
CA ALA A 50 3.56 -25.33 -1.20
C ALA A 50 2.23 -26.03 -0.85
N TYR A 51 1.98 -27.23 -1.39
CA TYR A 51 0.82 -28.05 -1.02
C TYR A 51 1.23 -29.17 -0.07
N ASP A 52 0.41 -29.40 0.95
CA ASP A 52 0.65 -30.39 2.01
C ASP A 52 0.05 -31.75 1.60
N ASP A 53 0.89 -32.76 1.33
CA ASP A 53 0.45 -34.14 1.20
C ASP A 53 0.39 -34.80 2.59
N HIS A 54 -0.63 -35.62 2.82
CA HIS A 54 -0.99 -36.21 4.13
C HIS A 54 0.10 -37.14 4.73
N HIS A 55 1.22 -37.31 4.05
CA HIS A 55 2.39 -38.03 4.51
C HIS A 55 3.56 -37.07 4.74
N LEU A 56 3.88 -36.83 6.03
CA LEU A 56 5.21 -36.38 6.49
C LEU A 56 5.82 -35.16 5.79
N TYR A 57 5.28 -33.94 6.01
CA TYR A 57 5.94 -32.68 5.63
C TYR A 57 6.44 -32.61 4.17
N GLU A 58 5.92 -33.44 3.27
CA GLU A 58 6.36 -33.42 1.88
C GLU A 58 5.51 -32.38 1.15
N ILE A 59 6.08 -31.19 1.05
CA ILE A 59 5.44 -30.08 0.37
C ILE A 59 5.82 -30.14 -1.11
N GLN A 60 4.87 -30.51 -1.96
CA GLN A 60 5.04 -30.45 -3.40
C GLN A 60 4.74 -29.04 -3.90
N GLU A 61 5.60 -28.50 -4.76
CA GLU A 61 5.26 -27.30 -5.54
C GLU A 61 4.18 -27.68 -6.56
N GLN A 62 2.95 -27.24 -6.30
CA GLN A 62 1.89 -27.27 -7.31
C GLN A 62 1.73 -25.89 -7.93
N ASN A 63 1.54 -25.85 -9.25
CA ASN A 63 1.16 -24.62 -9.93
C ASN A 63 -0.28 -24.27 -9.55
N GLU A 64 -0.46 -23.24 -8.73
CA GLU A 64 -1.75 -22.59 -8.50
C GLU A 64 -1.90 -21.40 -9.45
N LEU A 65 -3.10 -21.23 -10.00
CA LEU A 65 -3.41 -20.07 -10.84
C LEU A 65 -3.87 -18.92 -9.95
N GLY A 66 -3.00 -17.94 -9.76
CA GLY A 66 -3.36 -16.63 -9.22
C GLY A 66 -4.09 -15.79 -10.26
N ALA A 67 -4.86 -14.81 -9.80
CA ALA A 67 -5.55 -13.85 -10.66
C ALA A 67 -4.89 -12.49 -10.56
N ARG A 68 -4.65 -11.84 -11.70
CA ARG A 68 -4.06 -10.50 -11.78
C ARG A 68 -4.84 -9.61 -12.72
N ILE A 69 -5.08 -8.38 -12.30
CA ILE A 69 -5.55 -7.31 -13.18
C ILE A 69 -4.35 -6.46 -13.58
N HIS A 70 -4.24 -6.17 -14.86
CA HIS A 70 -3.22 -5.34 -15.45
C HIS A 70 -3.88 -4.09 -16.02
N PHE A 71 -3.32 -2.94 -15.70
CA PHE A 71 -3.71 -1.66 -16.27
C PHE A 71 -2.51 -1.08 -17.02
N VAL A 72 -2.73 -0.72 -18.29
CA VAL A 72 -1.71 -0.14 -19.16
C VAL A 72 -2.25 1.17 -19.71
N LYS A 73 -1.50 2.25 -19.53
CA LYS A 73 -1.82 3.59 -20.04
C LYS A 73 -0.91 3.94 -21.21
N PHE A 74 -1.49 4.47 -22.29
CA PHE A 74 -0.74 4.84 -23.51
C PHE A 74 -1.44 5.92 -24.32
N GLU A 75 -0.70 6.57 -25.22
CA GLU A 75 -1.23 7.63 -26.09
C GLU A 75 -2.17 7.08 -27.17
N MET A 76 -3.21 7.84 -27.52
CA MET A 76 -4.18 7.46 -28.56
C MET A 76 -3.56 7.24 -29.94
N THR A 77 -2.39 7.82 -30.20
CA THR A 77 -1.59 7.60 -31.43
C THR A 77 -1.19 6.13 -31.62
N TYR A 78 -1.08 5.36 -30.53
CA TYR A 78 -0.72 3.94 -30.54
C TYR A 78 -1.93 3.00 -30.48
N PHE A 79 -3.16 3.52 -30.37
CA PHE A 79 -4.34 2.71 -30.07
C PHE A 79 -4.58 1.56 -31.04
N GLU A 80 -4.54 1.82 -32.36
CA GLU A 80 -4.75 0.77 -33.35
C GLU A 80 -3.65 -0.31 -33.30
N LYS A 81 -2.38 0.09 -33.13
CA LYS A 81 -1.26 -0.84 -32.99
C LYS A 81 -1.37 -1.69 -31.74
N CYS A 82 -1.86 -1.14 -30.64
CA CYS A 82 -2.13 -1.90 -29.43
C CYS A 82 -3.22 -2.96 -29.67
N LEU A 83 -4.29 -2.63 -30.42
CA LEU A 83 -5.31 -3.62 -30.79
C LEU A 83 -4.76 -4.73 -31.69
N ASP A 84 -3.93 -4.38 -32.68
CA ASP A 84 -3.25 -5.36 -33.53
C ASP A 84 -2.37 -6.29 -32.68
N PHE A 85 -1.58 -5.72 -31.78
CA PHE A 85 -0.74 -6.49 -30.86
C PHE A 85 -1.56 -7.41 -29.94
N ILE A 86 -2.69 -6.94 -29.41
CA ILE A 86 -3.58 -7.77 -28.58
C ILE A 86 -4.11 -8.94 -29.40
N LYS A 87 -4.59 -8.69 -30.62
CA LYS A 87 -5.08 -9.74 -31.51
C LYS A 87 -4.02 -10.81 -31.78
N GLU A 88 -2.80 -10.39 -32.08
CA GLU A 88 -1.68 -11.30 -32.37
C GLU A 88 -1.29 -12.17 -31.17
N ASN A 89 -1.53 -11.70 -29.94
CA ASN A 89 -1.15 -12.40 -28.70
C ASN A 89 -2.31 -13.14 -28.02
N LEU A 90 -3.55 -12.99 -28.50
CA LEU A 90 -4.73 -13.69 -27.98
C LEU A 90 -4.92 -15.12 -28.54
N VAL A 91 -3.99 -15.60 -29.37
CA VAL A 91 -4.12 -16.89 -30.08
C VAL A 91 -4.41 -18.06 -29.12
N SER A 92 -3.78 -18.08 -27.95
CA SER A 92 -3.94 -19.14 -26.94
C SER A 92 -5.21 -19.00 -26.09
N SER A 93 -5.80 -17.80 -26.01
CA SER A 93 -6.97 -17.47 -25.18
C SER A 93 -8.25 -17.24 -26.00
N HIS A 94 -8.22 -17.45 -27.32
CA HIS A 94 -9.38 -17.27 -28.20
C HIS A 94 -10.64 -18.00 -27.70
N GLY A 95 -10.50 -19.24 -27.23
CA GLY A 95 -11.63 -20.00 -26.66
C GLY A 95 -12.18 -19.40 -25.36
N GLU A 96 -11.31 -18.89 -24.47
CA GLU A 96 -11.73 -18.25 -23.22
C GLU A 96 -12.32 -16.86 -23.44
N MET A 97 -12.01 -16.22 -24.56
CA MET A 97 -12.51 -14.90 -24.96
C MET A 97 -13.75 -14.97 -25.85
N MET A 98 -14.08 -16.14 -26.41
CA MET A 98 -15.27 -16.32 -27.25
C MET A 98 -16.55 -16.02 -26.45
N GLY A 99 -17.40 -15.17 -27.01
CA GLY A 99 -18.65 -14.74 -26.38
C GLY A 99 -18.48 -13.70 -25.27
N LYS A 100 -17.24 -13.28 -24.96
CA LYS A 100 -17.00 -12.20 -24.00
C LYS A 100 -17.06 -10.83 -24.67
N VAL A 101 -17.47 -9.85 -23.88
CA VAL A 101 -17.67 -8.47 -24.33
C VAL A 101 -16.59 -7.57 -23.74
N VAL A 102 -16.01 -6.70 -24.56
CA VAL A 102 -15.09 -5.65 -24.13
C VAL A 102 -15.89 -4.49 -23.56
N LYS A 103 -15.78 -4.24 -22.26
CA LYS A 103 -16.40 -3.07 -21.64
C LYS A 103 -15.58 -1.82 -21.94
N ALA A 104 -16.15 -0.83 -22.59
CA ALA A 104 -15.47 0.40 -22.99
C ALA A 104 -16.18 1.63 -22.44
N THR A 105 -15.41 2.56 -21.87
CA THR A 105 -15.91 3.83 -21.37
C THR A 105 -15.10 5.00 -21.94
N GLY A 106 -15.44 6.22 -21.52
CA GLY A 106 -14.87 7.47 -22.02
C GLY A 106 -15.50 7.91 -23.35
N GLY A 107 -15.41 9.21 -23.66
CA GLY A 107 -15.99 9.78 -24.88
C GLY A 107 -15.51 9.12 -26.20
N GLY A 108 -14.29 8.58 -26.23
CA GLY A 108 -13.74 7.86 -27.38
C GLY A 108 -14.42 6.52 -27.65
N SER A 109 -15.08 5.91 -26.67
CA SER A 109 -15.84 4.67 -26.87
C SER A 109 -16.83 4.81 -28.02
N HIS A 110 -17.50 5.97 -28.17
CA HIS A 110 -18.46 6.22 -29.28
C HIS A 110 -17.82 6.10 -30.66
N LYS A 111 -16.55 6.45 -30.78
CA LYS A 111 -15.83 6.50 -32.06
C LYS A 111 -15.14 5.17 -32.38
N TYR A 112 -14.64 4.48 -31.36
CA TYR A 112 -13.71 3.36 -31.55
C TYR A 112 -14.31 1.96 -31.35
N THR A 113 -15.58 1.84 -30.93
CA THR A 113 -16.28 0.54 -30.79
C THR A 113 -16.16 -0.35 -32.04
N ASN A 114 -16.40 0.20 -33.23
CA ASN A 114 -16.30 -0.59 -34.47
C ASN A 114 -14.86 -1.07 -34.73
N LEU A 115 -13.87 -0.21 -34.47
CA LEU A 115 -12.46 -0.58 -34.64
C LEU A 115 -12.06 -1.72 -33.70
N ILE A 116 -12.49 -1.68 -32.44
CA ILE A 116 -12.25 -2.76 -31.46
C ILE A 116 -12.87 -4.06 -31.96
N ARG A 117 -14.12 -4.02 -32.42
CA ARG A 117 -14.83 -5.19 -32.95
C ARG A 117 -14.13 -5.78 -34.17
N ASP A 118 -13.74 -4.94 -35.12
CA ASP A 118 -13.10 -5.37 -36.37
C ASP A 118 -11.70 -5.94 -36.13
N LYS A 119 -10.94 -5.35 -35.19
CA LYS A 119 -9.58 -5.80 -34.86
C LYS A 119 -9.58 -7.04 -33.98
N LEU A 120 -10.29 -7.02 -32.85
CA LEU A 120 -10.25 -8.10 -31.85
C LEU A 120 -11.24 -9.22 -32.13
N GLY A 121 -12.28 -8.99 -32.94
CA GLY A 121 -13.37 -9.95 -33.15
C GLY A 121 -14.28 -10.14 -31.93
N LEU A 122 -14.25 -9.20 -30.99
CA LEU A 122 -15.05 -9.22 -29.76
C LEU A 122 -16.14 -8.15 -29.83
N GLU A 123 -17.29 -8.44 -29.23
CA GLU A 123 -18.31 -7.41 -29.01
C GLU A 123 -17.78 -6.35 -28.03
N CYS A 124 -18.36 -5.15 -28.08
CA CYS A 124 -17.93 -4.05 -27.22
C CYS A 124 -19.15 -3.28 -26.70
N ASP A 125 -19.33 -3.34 -25.39
CA ASP A 125 -20.37 -2.63 -24.64
C ASP A 125 -19.83 -1.29 -24.16
N LYS A 126 -20.70 -0.30 -24.17
CA LYS A 126 -20.36 1.08 -23.84
C LYS A 126 -20.92 1.39 -22.46
N GLU A 127 -20.03 1.70 -21.54
CA GLU A 127 -20.36 1.99 -20.14
C GLU A 127 -20.28 3.51 -19.87
N ASP A 128 -21.11 4.00 -18.94
CA ASP A 128 -21.14 5.41 -18.57
C ASP A 128 -19.80 5.86 -17.93
N GLU A 129 -19.23 6.94 -18.48
CA GLU A 129 -17.92 7.46 -18.06
C GLU A 129 -17.90 7.86 -16.59
N MET A 130 -18.96 8.51 -16.11
CA MET A 130 -19.00 9.02 -14.75
C MET A 130 -19.18 7.89 -13.74
N GLN A 131 -20.06 6.93 -14.04
CA GLN A 131 -20.24 5.74 -13.23
C GLN A 131 -18.95 4.93 -13.12
N CYS A 132 -18.27 4.66 -14.24
CA CYS A 132 -17.00 3.94 -14.21
C CYS A 132 -15.94 4.69 -13.40
N LEU A 133 -15.85 6.02 -13.56
CA LEU A 133 -14.91 6.84 -12.79
C LEU A 133 -15.17 6.73 -11.27
N ILE A 134 -16.42 6.85 -10.84
CA ILE A 134 -16.80 6.81 -9.42
C ILE A 134 -16.53 5.42 -8.83
N GLN A 135 -16.93 4.36 -9.54
CA GLN A 135 -16.68 2.98 -9.10
C GLN A 135 -15.18 2.69 -9.01
N GLY A 136 -14.40 3.13 -10.01
CA GLY A 136 -12.95 3.01 -9.97
C GLY A 136 -12.32 3.75 -8.79
N CYS A 137 -12.81 4.96 -8.48
CA CYS A 137 -12.36 5.76 -7.34
C CYS A 137 -12.61 5.03 -6.01
N ILE A 138 -13.84 4.56 -5.79
CA ILE A 138 -14.22 3.82 -4.58
C ILE A 138 -13.38 2.54 -4.47
N PHE A 139 -13.18 1.84 -5.58
CA PHE A 139 -12.40 0.61 -5.62
C PHE A 139 -10.95 0.82 -5.15
N VAL A 140 -10.24 1.83 -5.68
CA VAL A 140 -8.84 2.08 -5.27
C VAL A 140 -8.75 2.56 -3.83
N LEU A 141 -9.67 3.42 -3.38
CA LEU A 141 -9.70 3.91 -1.99
C LEU A 141 -9.96 2.79 -0.97
N ARG A 142 -10.68 1.73 -1.37
CA ARG A 142 -10.95 0.56 -0.53
C ARG A 142 -9.86 -0.51 -0.58
N ASN A 143 -9.21 -0.71 -1.74
CA ASN A 143 -8.30 -1.83 -1.93
C ASN A 143 -6.83 -1.46 -1.78
N ILE A 144 -6.46 -0.20 -2.04
CA ILE A 144 -5.05 0.22 -2.12
C ILE A 144 -4.68 1.03 -0.88
N THR A 145 -3.72 0.52 -0.12
CA THR A 145 -3.14 1.25 1.01
C THR A 145 -2.39 2.48 0.50
N ASN A 146 -2.52 3.60 1.21
CA ASN A 146 -1.88 4.87 0.83
C ASN A 146 -2.25 5.35 -0.58
N GLU A 147 -3.48 5.05 -1.03
CA GLU A 147 -3.98 5.53 -2.33
C GLU A 147 -4.14 7.06 -2.36
N ALA A 148 -4.74 7.60 -1.30
CA ALA A 148 -5.03 9.01 -1.18
C ALA A 148 -3.92 9.76 -0.44
N PHE A 149 -3.62 10.97 -0.87
CA PHE A 149 -2.63 11.82 -0.20
C PHE A 149 -2.94 13.31 -0.30
N GLU A 150 -2.45 14.07 0.67
CA GLU A 150 -2.37 15.54 0.58
C GLU A 150 -1.01 15.94 0.02
N TYR A 151 -0.97 17.01 -0.79
CA TYR A 151 0.28 17.56 -1.31
C TYR A 151 0.62 18.91 -0.66
N GLN A 152 1.82 19.02 -0.06
CA GLN A 152 2.26 20.20 0.68
C GLN A 152 3.67 20.65 0.25
N ARG A 153 3.77 21.54 -0.75
CA ARG A 153 5.04 21.98 -1.38
C ARG A 153 6.15 22.39 -0.41
N HIS A 154 5.81 23.10 0.65
CA HIS A 154 6.79 23.66 1.61
C HIS A 154 6.99 22.77 2.85
N SER A 155 6.32 21.62 2.89
CA SER A 155 6.57 20.62 3.92
C SER A 155 7.85 19.86 3.58
N PRO A 156 8.68 19.48 4.57
CA PRO A 156 9.75 18.49 4.39
C PRO A 156 9.22 17.17 3.81
N GLN A 157 7.92 16.92 4.01
CA GLN A 157 7.18 15.75 3.55
C GLN A 157 6.07 16.23 2.60
N PRO A 158 6.38 16.40 1.31
CA PRO A 158 5.43 17.00 0.38
C PRO A 158 4.26 16.09 0.05
N TYR A 159 4.37 14.77 0.27
CA TYR A 159 3.31 13.80 0.09
C TYR A 159 2.93 13.23 1.45
N LYS A 160 1.71 13.52 1.91
CA LYS A 160 1.18 12.97 3.15
C LYS A 160 0.07 11.99 2.84
N PHE A 161 0.42 10.70 2.86
CA PHE A 161 -0.51 9.63 2.55
C PHE A 161 -1.51 9.43 3.69
N GLN A 162 -2.76 9.15 3.32
CA GLN A 162 -3.81 8.77 4.24
C GLN A 162 -3.85 7.23 4.36
N THR A 163 -4.11 6.73 5.55
CA THR A 163 -4.46 5.33 5.78
C THR A 163 -5.88 5.05 5.29
N MET A 164 -6.27 3.77 5.23
CA MET A 164 -7.62 3.40 4.84
C MET A 164 -8.65 4.06 5.76
N ASP A 165 -9.61 4.72 5.13
CA ASP A 165 -10.69 5.40 5.80
C ASP A 165 -11.86 4.44 5.98
N ALA A 166 -12.07 3.98 7.21
CA ALA A 166 -13.18 3.08 7.54
C ALA A 166 -14.55 3.71 7.22
N ASP A 167 -14.63 5.05 7.17
CA ASP A 167 -15.83 5.82 6.87
C ASP A 167 -15.60 6.72 5.63
N LEU A 168 -15.32 6.05 4.50
CA LEU A 168 -15.01 6.69 3.21
C LEU A 168 -16.04 7.74 2.79
N PHE A 169 -17.33 7.50 3.06
CA PHE A 169 -18.43 8.34 2.60
C PHE A 169 -18.92 9.30 3.69
N PRO A 170 -19.51 10.46 3.32
CA PRO A 170 -19.62 11.01 1.97
C PRO A 170 -18.36 11.83 1.59
N PHE A 171 -18.09 11.92 0.29
CA PHE A 171 -17.00 12.74 -0.23
C PHE A 171 -17.37 13.46 -1.53
N LEU A 172 -16.58 14.48 -1.88
CA LEU A 172 -16.67 15.17 -3.15
C LEU A 172 -15.61 14.63 -4.11
N LEU A 173 -16.01 14.18 -5.30
CA LEU A 173 -15.09 13.82 -6.39
C LEU A 173 -15.08 14.95 -7.44
N VAL A 174 -13.90 15.50 -7.68
CA VAL A 174 -13.68 16.56 -8.68
C VAL A 174 -12.79 15.99 -9.78
N ASN A 175 -13.41 15.61 -10.89
CA ASN A 175 -12.70 15.07 -12.05
C ASN A 175 -12.33 16.19 -13.03
N ILE A 176 -11.03 16.42 -13.20
CA ILE A 176 -10.47 17.47 -14.06
C ILE A 176 -9.92 16.84 -15.34
N GLY A 177 -10.80 16.67 -16.32
CA GLY A 177 -10.46 16.26 -17.68
C GLY A 177 -10.31 17.46 -18.61
N SER A 178 -10.88 17.37 -19.82
CA SER A 178 -10.98 18.53 -20.73
C SER A 178 -11.76 19.68 -20.10
N GLY A 179 -12.88 19.36 -19.44
CA GLY A 179 -13.60 20.22 -18.50
C GLY A 179 -13.56 19.63 -17.09
N VAL A 180 -14.45 20.09 -16.21
CA VAL A 180 -14.53 19.69 -14.79
C VAL A 180 -15.91 19.15 -14.48
N SER A 181 -15.98 17.99 -13.86
CA SER A 181 -17.20 17.45 -13.28
C SER A 181 -17.05 17.32 -11.76
N ILE A 182 -18.07 17.78 -11.04
CA ILE A 182 -18.11 17.78 -9.58
C ILE A 182 -19.25 16.88 -9.14
N VAL A 183 -18.91 15.82 -8.42
CA VAL A 183 -19.83 14.76 -8.03
C VAL A 183 -19.81 14.59 -6.52
N LYS A 184 -20.99 14.62 -5.91
CA LYS A 184 -21.18 14.21 -4.53
C LYS A 184 -21.37 12.70 -4.51
N VAL A 185 -20.54 11.98 -3.75
CA VAL A 185 -20.63 10.53 -3.56
C VAL A 185 -21.07 10.26 -2.12
N GLU A 186 -22.27 9.70 -1.96
CA GLU A 186 -22.89 9.44 -0.65
C GLU A 186 -22.77 7.98 -0.23
N SER A 187 -22.71 7.06 -1.18
CA SER A 187 -22.43 5.64 -0.96
C SER A 187 -21.90 5.01 -2.25
N HIS A 188 -21.70 3.68 -2.24
CA HIS A 188 -21.27 2.92 -3.41
C HIS A 188 -22.15 3.16 -4.64
N ASP A 189 -23.47 3.19 -4.45
CA ASP A 189 -24.46 3.27 -5.53
C ASP A 189 -25.24 4.59 -5.55
N LYS A 190 -24.91 5.51 -4.64
CA LYS A 190 -25.61 6.80 -4.51
C LYS A 190 -24.64 7.95 -4.71
N TYR A 191 -24.75 8.59 -5.87
CA TYR A 191 -23.96 9.75 -6.25
C TYR A 191 -24.73 10.67 -7.17
N GLU A 192 -24.36 11.96 -7.17
CA GLU A 192 -25.01 13.00 -7.96
C GLU A 192 -23.97 13.97 -8.52
N ARG A 193 -24.06 14.25 -9.83
CA ARG A 193 -23.28 15.34 -10.44
C ARG A 193 -23.92 16.68 -10.10
N ILE A 194 -23.46 17.26 -9.01
CA ILE A 194 -23.96 18.52 -8.46
C ILE A 194 -23.40 19.77 -9.16
N GLY A 195 -22.33 19.63 -9.96
CA GLY A 195 -21.70 20.77 -10.61
C GLY A 195 -20.66 20.43 -11.66
N GLY A 196 -20.02 21.47 -12.18
CA GLY A 196 -18.90 21.38 -13.10
C GLY A 196 -18.51 22.72 -13.69
N SER A 197 -17.41 22.75 -14.43
CA SER A 197 -16.90 23.92 -15.14
C SER A 197 -16.45 23.50 -16.54
N SER A 198 -16.64 24.36 -17.54
CA SER A 198 -16.04 24.17 -18.87
C SER A 198 -14.56 24.55 -18.89
N ILE A 199 -14.05 25.17 -17.82
CA ILE A 199 -12.66 25.59 -17.66
C ILE A 199 -11.89 24.47 -16.95
N GLY A 200 -11.24 23.62 -17.74
CA GLY A 200 -10.46 22.48 -17.24
C GLY A 200 -9.10 22.34 -17.95
N GLY A 201 -8.58 21.12 -18.01
CA GLY A 201 -7.28 20.85 -18.66
C GLY A 201 -7.28 21.12 -20.17
N GLY A 202 -8.44 21.01 -20.82
CA GLY A 202 -8.60 21.37 -22.23
C GLY A 202 -8.44 22.87 -22.46
N SER A 203 -8.95 23.68 -21.54
CA SER A 203 -8.79 25.14 -21.57
C SER A 203 -7.33 25.54 -21.30
N PHE A 204 -6.66 24.88 -20.35
CA PHE A 204 -5.23 25.09 -20.09
C PHE A 204 -4.39 24.80 -21.33
N LEU A 205 -4.58 23.63 -21.96
CA LEU A 205 -3.85 23.25 -23.17
C LEU A 205 -4.18 24.18 -24.34
N GLY A 206 -5.46 24.41 -24.61
CA GLY A 206 -5.92 25.18 -25.75
C GLY A 206 -5.47 26.64 -25.71
N LEU A 207 -5.62 27.31 -24.57
CA LEU A 207 -5.16 28.68 -24.38
C LEU A 207 -3.63 28.74 -24.28
N GLY A 208 -3.01 27.82 -23.54
CA GLY A 208 -1.56 27.77 -23.39
C GLY A 208 -0.84 27.67 -24.74
N CYS A 209 -1.28 26.77 -25.63
CA CYS A 209 -0.71 26.63 -26.98
C CYS A 209 -0.97 27.85 -27.89
N LYS A 210 -1.89 28.74 -27.53
CA LYS A 210 -2.13 30.00 -28.25
C LYS A 210 -1.34 31.17 -27.68
N LEU A 211 -1.10 31.15 -26.38
CA LEU A 211 -0.40 32.21 -25.65
C LEU A 211 1.11 31.97 -25.55
N THR A 212 1.58 30.75 -25.86
CA THR A 212 2.99 30.35 -25.79
C THR A 212 3.35 29.49 -27.02
N LYS A 213 4.64 29.16 -27.17
CA LYS A 213 5.13 28.24 -28.22
C LYS A 213 4.99 26.76 -27.87
N ALA A 214 4.54 26.44 -26.67
CA ALA A 214 4.35 25.05 -26.25
C ALA A 214 3.31 24.34 -27.13
N LYS A 215 3.56 23.07 -27.42
CA LYS A 215 2.74 22.25 -28.33
C LYS A 215 1.91 21.20 -27.62
N ASN A 216 2.30 20.86 -26.39
CA ASN A 216 1.66 19.82 -25.61
C ASN A 216 1.57 20.23 -24.14
N PHE A 217 0.86 19.40 -23.39
CA PHE A 217 0.53 19.65 -21.99
C PHE A 217 1.78 19.69 -21.09
N ASP A 218 2.75 18.82 -21.36
CA ASP A 218 3.94 18.66 -20.52
C ASP A 218 4.92 19.84 -20.70
N GLU A 219 5.08 20.33 -21.94
CA GLU A 219 5.81 21.57 -22.23
C GLU A 219 5.20 22.78 -21.52
N LEU A 220 3.86 22.88 -21.49
CA LEU A 220 3.16 23.97 -20.78
C LEU A 220 3.39 23.93 -19.28
N LEU A 221 3.33 22.74 -18.67
CA LEU A 221 3.60 22.59 -17.24
C LEU A 221 5.06 22.85 -16.90
N GLN A 222 5.99 22.49 -17.78
CA GLN A 222 7.40 22.82 -17.63
C GLN A 222 7.60 24.34 -17.64
N LEU A 223 7.02 25.07 -18.60
CA LEU A 223 7.01 26.54 -18.61
C LEU A 223 6.41 27.11 -17.31
N ALA A 224 5.23 26.62 -16.92
CA ALA A 224 4.56 27.05 -15.69
C ALA A 224 5.33 26.68 -14.41
N SER A 225 6.30 25.76 -14.44
CA SER A 225 7.13 25.46 -13.27
C SER A 225 8.22 26.52 -13.03
N GLN A 226 8.60 27.25 -14.09
CA GLN A 226 9.70 28.23 -14.09
C GLN A 226 9.20 29.68 -14.02
N GLY A 227 7.94 29.92 -14.33
CA GLY A 227 7.36 31.26 -14.36
C GLY A 227 6.95 31.86 -13.01
N ASP A 228 6.81 33.18 -13.02
CA ASP A 228 6.30 34.00 -11.95
C ASP A 228 5.02 34.74 -12.36
N HIS A 229 3.89 34.26 -11.84
CA HIS A 229 2.58 34.81 -12.17
C HIS A 229 2.42 36.30 -11.79
N ARG A 230 3.23 36.81 -10.85
CA ARG A 230 3.14 38.20 -10.36
C ARG A 230 3.50 39.21 -11.45
N ASN A 231 4.20 38.80 -12.50
CA ASN A 231 4.50 39.64 -13.65
C ASN A 231 3.27 39.85 -14.55
N VAL A 232 2.35 38.88 -14.58
CA VAL A 232 1.19 38.86 -15.49
C VAL A 232 -0.12 39.23 -14.76
N ASP A 233 -0.28 38.77 -13.52
CA ASP A 233 -1.49 38.98 -12.72
C ASP A 233 -1.48 40.32 -11.98
N MET A 234 -2.65 40.95 -11.89
CA MET A 234 -2.88 42.10 -11.02
C MET A 234 -3.21 41.60 -9.61
N LEU A 235 -2.40 41.97 -8.62
CA LEU A 235 -2.59 41.61 -7.22
C LEU A 235 -3.35 42.70 -6.46
N VAL A 236 -3.91 42.37 -5.29
CA VAL A 236 -4.58 43.35 -4.41
C VAL A 236 -3.66 44.52 -4.08
N ARG A 237 -2.37 44.25 -3.82
CA ARG A 237 -1.38 45.30 -3.55
C ARG A 237 -1.14 46.25 -4.72
N ASP A 238 -1.35 45.80 -5.96
CA ASP A 238 -1.16 46.63 -7.14
C ASP A 238 -2.31 47.66 -7.29
N ILE A 239 -3.47 47.39 -6.67
CA ILE A 239 -4.64 48.29 -6.65
C ILE A 239 -4.64 49.17 -5.40
N TYR A 240 -4.35 48.59 -4.23
CA TYR A 240 -4.52 49.25 -2.93
C TYR A 240 -3.21 49.67 -2.23
N GLY A 241 -2.04 49.40 -2.84
CA GLY A 241 -0.74 49.69 -2.25
C GLY A 241 -0.31 48.74 -1.10
N GLY A 242 -1.10 47.70 -0.82
CA GLY A 242 -0.85 46.74 0.26
C GLY A 242 -2.00 45.74 0.41
N ALA A 243 -2.17 45.18 1.62
CA ALA A 243 -3.35 44.38 1.95
C ALA A 243 -4.60 45.26 2.07
N TYR A 244 -5.76 44.76 1.65
CA TYR A 244 -7.04 45.44 1.89
C TYR A 244 -7.68 44.92 3.18
N SER A 245 -7.22 45.47 4.32
CA SER A 245 -7.56 44.98 5.67
C SER A 245 -9.06 45.01 5.99
N ALA A 246 -9.82 45.99 5.47
CA ALA A 246 -11.25 46.11 5.76
C ALA A 246 -12.07 44.90 5.27
N LEU A 247 -11.63 44.25 4.19
CA LEU A 247 -12.23 43.03 3.65
C LEU A 247 -11.41 41.77 3.94
N GLY A 248 -10.30 41.90 4.68
CA GLY A 248 -9.40 40.79 4.99
C GLY A 248 -8.70 40.20 3.76
N LEU A 249 -8.47 40.98 2.69
CA LEU A 249 -7.80 40.51 1.48
C LEU A 249 -6.27 40.72 1.59
N PRO A 250 -5.45 39.66 1.56
CA PRO A 250 -3.99 39.80 1.58
C PRO A 250 -3.47 40.51 0.33
N GLY A 251 -2.36 41.26 0.46
CA GLY A 251 -1.76 41.99 -0.66
C GLY A 251 -1.27 41.11 -1.82
N GLU A 252 -0.83 39.88 -1.50
CA GLU A 252 -0.37 38.89 -2.50
C GLU A 252 -1.52 38.16 -3.21
N LEU A 253 -2.78 38.41 -2.82
CA LEU A 253 -3.93 37.78 -3.46
C LEU A 253 -4.08 38.31 -4.89
N ILE A 254 -4.33 37.41 -5.85
CA ILE A 254 -4.68 37.79 -7.22
C ILE A 254 -6.04 38.49 -7.20
N ALA A 255 -6.07 39.75 -7.61
CA ALA A 255 -7.30 40.52 -7.77
C ALA A 255 -7.87 40.37 -9.19
N SER A 256 -7.01 40.32 -10.21
CA SER A 256 -7.40 40.06 -11.59
C SER A 256 -6.31 39.27 -12.32
N SER A 257 -6.60 38.02 -12.66
CA SER A 257 -5.76 37.21 -13.53
C SER A 257 -5.49 37.91 -14.87
N PHE A 258 -4.25 37.86 -15.35
CA PHE A 258 -3.80 38.55 -16.58
C PHE A 258 -3.99 40.08 -16.60
N GLY A 259 -4.33 40.70 -15.46
CA GLY A 259 -4.73 42.11 -15.42
C GLY A 259 -3.63 43.08 -15.84
N LYS A 260 -2.34 42.76 -15.60
CA LYS A 260 -1.22 43.65 -15.98
C LYS A 260 -1.00 43.73 -17.48
N MET A 261 -1.39 42.68 -18.22
CA MET A 261 -1.29 42.67 -19.68
C MET A 261 -2.21 43.70 -20.34
N VAL A 262 -3.29 44.12 -19.66
CA VAL A 262 -4.16 45.19 -20.14
C VAL A 262 -3.47 46.54 -20.00
N SER A 263 -2.90 46.83 -18.83
CA SER A 263 -2.21 48.10 -18.55
C SER A 263 -0.92 48.27 -19.36
N ALA A 264 -0.28 47.17 -19.77
CA ALA A 264 0.90 47.20 -20.63
C ALA A 264 0.60 47.58 -22.09
N LYS A 265 -0.67 47.63 -22.53
CA LYS A 265 -1.01 48.08 -23.89
C LYS A 265 -0.84 49.59 -24.10
N ASP A 266 -0.84 50.36 -23.02
CA ASP A 266 -0.76 51.82 -23.05
C ASP A 266 0.66 52.37 -22.81
N GLY A 267 1.64 51.49 -22.54
CA GLY A 267 3.06 51.81 -22.36
C GLY A 267 3.95 50.98 -23.29
N GLU A 268 5.04 51.57 -23.78
CA GLU A 268 5.91 50.97 -24.79
C GLU A 268 6.44 49.57 -24.40
N GLY A 269 6.04 48.54 -25.17
CA GLY A 269 6.88 47.37 -25.46
C GLY A 269 7.14 46.35 -24.35
N GLN A 270 6.32 46.26 -23.30
CA GLN A 270 6.53 45.24 -22.27
C GLN A 270 6.14 43.84 -22.79
N GLU A 271 7.12 43.08 -23.29
CA GLU A 271 6.95 41.66 -23.60
C GLU A 271 6.90 40.86 -22.29
N PHE A 272 5.87 40.00 -22.14
CA PHE A 272 5.75 39.08 -21.02
C PHE A 272 6.39 37.76 -21.39
N GLU A 273 7.17 37.19 -20.46
CA GLU A 273 7.81 35.90 -20.65
C GLU A 273 6.77 34.77 -20.76
N GLU A 274 6.97 33.82 -21.69
CA GLU A 274 6.03 32.72 -21.93
C GLU A 274 5.81 31.85 -20.68
N GLN A 275 6.85 31.69 -19.87
CA GLN A 275 6.80 30.97 -18.59
C GLN A 275 5.87 31.65 -17.56
N ASP A 276 5.87 32.98 -17.50
CA ASP A 276 5.01 33.75 -16.57
C ASP A 276 3.55 33.67 -17.01
N ILE A 277 3.30 33.73 -18.32
CA ILE A 277 1.98 33.54 -18.94
C ILE A 277 1.47 32.12 -18.62
N ALA A 278 2.29 31.10 -18.82
CA ALA A 278 1.92 29.71 -18.51
C ALA A 278 1.61 29.53 -17.01
N LYS A 279 2.41 30.16 -16.13
CA LYS A 279 2.19 30.15 -14.68
C LYS A 279 0.87 30.80 -14.28
N SER A 280 0.59 32.01 -14.79
CA SER A 280 -0.66 32.73 -14.54
C SER A 280 -1.88 31.94 -15.07
N LEU A 281 -1.76 31.31 -16.24
CA LEU A 281 -2.82 30.47 -16.79
C LEU A 281 -3.13 29.26 -15.90
N LEU A 282 -2.08 28.57 -15.43
CA LEU A 282 -2.22 27.45 -14.50
C LEU A 282 -2.90 27.90 -13.20
N HIS A 283 -2.44 29.02 -12.62
CA HIS A 283 -3.04 29.60 -11.41
C HIS A 283 -4.50 29.96 -11.59
N THR A 284 -4.86 30.60 -12.71
CA THR A 284 -6.24 31.01 -12.99
C THR A 284 -7.17 29.81 -13.02
N ILE A 285 -6.80 28.75 -13.74
CA ILE A 285 -7.63 27.54 -13.88
C ILE A 285 -7.68 26.77 -12.56
N SER A 286 -6.54 26.56 -11.89
CA SER A 286 -6.50 25.84 -10.62
C SER A 286 -7.25 26.57 -9.50
N ASN A 287 -7.19 27.90 -9.44
CA ASN A 287 -7.90 28.70 -8.45
C ASN A 287 -9.42 28.66 -8.69
N ASP A 288 -9.87 28.76 -9.95
CA ASP A 288 -11.30 28.62 -10.31
C ASP A 288 -11.84 27.25 -9.86
N ILE A 289 -11.12 26.18 -10.22
CA ILE A 289 -11.47 24.80 -9.83
C ILE A 289 -11.51 24.67 -8.30
N GLY A 290 -10.48 25.17 -7.60
CA GLY A 290 -10.40 25.10 -6.15
C GLY A 290 -11.54 25.87 -5.47
N GLN A 291 -11.85 27.07 -5.94
CA GLN A 291 -12.92 27.90 -5.39
C GLN A 291 -14.29 27.24 -5.59
N ILE A 292 -14.61 26.80 -6.81
CA ILE A 292 -15.88 26.12 -7.11
C ILE A 292 -16.01 24.84 -6.27
N SER A 293 -14.94 24.06 -6.16
CA SER A 293 -14.92 22.83 -5.35
C SER A 293 -15.17 23.12 -3.87
N CYS A 294 -14.56 24.19 -3.33
CA CYS A 294 -14.77 24.63 -1.95
C CYS A 294 -16.24 25.02 -1.71
N LEU A 295 -16.85 25.77 -2.63
CA LEU A 295 -18.24 26.20 -2.52
C LEU A 295 -19.20 25.00 -2.50
N TYR A 296 -19.01 24.03 -3.40
CA TYR A 296 -19.83 22.81 -3.42
C TYR A 296 -19.62 21.95 -2.17
N ALA A 297 -18.38 21.77 -1.73
CA ALA A 297 -18.09 21.01 -0.50
C ALA A 297 -18.79 21.65 0.72
N GLN A 298 -18.70 22.99 0.86
CA GLN A 298 -19.37 23.72 1.94
C GLN A 298 -20.89 23.65 1.84
N LEU A 299 -21.46 23.83 0.65
CA LEU A 299 -22.90 23.77 0.41
C LEU A 299 -23.49 22.41 0.82
N HIS A 300 -22.73 21.33 0.62
CA HIS A 300 -23.16 19.97 0.95
C HIS A 300 -22.59 19.42 2.26
N GLY A 301 -21.88 20.23 3.06
CA GLY A 301 -21.34 19.84 4.37
C GLY A 301 -20.25 18.75 4.30
N LEU A 302 -19.51 18.68 3.20
CA LEU A 302 -18.46 17.68 2.96
C LEU A 302 -17.10 18.21 3.40
N ARG A 303 -16.26 17.35 4.00
CA ARG A 303 -14.89 17.71 4.41
C ARG A 303 -13.79 17.24 3.44
N LYS A 304 -14.02 16.13 2.75
CA LYS A 304 -13.03 15.45 1.89
C LYS A 304 -13.33 15.73 0.43
N ILE A 305 -12.34 16.23 -0.30
CA ILE A 305 -12.43 16.48 -1.74
C ILE A 305 -11.33 15.70 -2.42
N TYR A 306 -11.70 14.68 -3.19
CA TYR A 306 -10.79 13.92 -4.03
C TYR A 306 -10.72 14.55 -5.41
N PHE A 307 -9.52 14.96 -5.80
CA PHE A 307 -9.22 15.47 -7.13
C PHE A 307 -8.63 14.35 -7.99
N GLY A 308 -9.19 14.18 -9.18
CA GLY A 308 -8.69 13.24 -10.18
C GLY A 308 -8.70 13.84 -11.58
N GLY A 309 -8.28 13.05 -12.55
CA GLY A 309 -8.33 13.42 -13.96
C GLY A 309 -6.99 13.88 -14.55
N PHE A 310 -6.96 13.97 -15.87
CA PHE A 310 -5.75 14.17 -16.68
C PHE A 310 -5.02 15.49 -16.40
N PHE A 311 -5.69 16.51 -15.85
CA PHE A 311 -5.04 17.79 -15.57
C PHE A 311 -3.98 17.69 -14.45
N ILE A 312 -4.14 16.74 -13.52
CA ILE A 312 -3.28 16.60 -12.34
C ILE A 312 -2.00 15.85 -12.72
N ARG A 313 -2.12 14.62 -13.25
CA ARG A 313 -1.02 13.78 -13.77
C ARG A 313 0.19 13.69 -12.83
N GLY A 314 -0.06 13.67 -11.52
CA GLY A 314 1.00 13.69 -10.51
C GLY A 314 1.90 14.95 -10.52
N HIS A 315 1.56 16.02 -11.25
CA HIS A 315 2.38 17.22 -11.34
C HIS A 315 2.30 18.04 -10.04
N PRO A 316 3.42 18.21 -9.32
CA PRO A 316 3.44 18.88 -8.03
C PRO A 316 2.92 20.33 -8.07
N VAL A 317 3.17 21.05 -9.17
CA VAL A 317 2.74 22.45 -9.33
C VAL A 317 1.21 22.56 -9.39
N THR A 318 0.54 21.65 -10.09
CA THR A 318 -0.93 21.62 -10.17
C THR A 318 -1.54 21.26 -8.82
N MET A 319 -1.04 20.20 -8.18
CA MET A 319 -1.51 19.75 -6.86
C MET A 319 -1.32 20.85 -5.80
N HIS A 320 -0.17 21.53 -5.83
CA HIS A 320 0.11 22.66 -4.95
C HIS A 320 -0.93 23.78 -5.09
N THR A 321 -1.22 24.18 -6.32
CA THR A 321 -2.09 25.32 -6.59
C THR A 321 -3.53 25.02 -6.18
N ILE A 322 -4.02 23.81 -6.47
CA ILE A 322 -5.34 23.34 -6.02
C ILE A 322 -5.40 23.31 -4.49
N THR A 323 -4.39 22.73 -3.83
CA THR A 323 -4.34 22.63 -2.37
C THR A 323 -4.32 24.02 -1.72
N TYR A 324 -3.53 24.95 -2.27
CA TYR A 324 -3.48 26.33 -1.82
C TYR A 324 -4.84 27.00 -1.93
N ALA A 325 -5.52 26.86 -3.07
CA ALA A 325 -6.85 27.44 -3.29
C ALA A 325 -7.88 26.89 -2.29
N ILE A 326 -7.91 25.58 -2.08
CA ILE A 326 -8.82 24.95 -1.12
C ILE A 326 -8.54 25.43 0.31
N ASN A 327 -7.28 25.46 0.74
CA ASN A 327 -6.91 25.92 2.08
C ASN A 327 -7.26 27.40 2.29
N PHE A 328 -7.03 28.24 1.28
CA PHE A 328 -7.36 29.66 1.31
C PHE A 328 -8.87 29.89 1.51
N TRP A 329 -9.70 29.31 0.64
CA TRP A 329 -11.16 29.54 0.66
C TRP A 329 -11.87 28.83 1.82
N SER A 330 -11.35 27.68 2.25
CA SER A 330 -11.93 26.91 3.36
C SER A 330 -11.40 27.30 4.73
N ARG A 331 -10.34 28.13 4.81
CA ARG A 331 -9.58 28.41 6.04
C ARG A 331 -9.07 27.11 6.70
N GLY A 332 -8.64 26.15 5.90
CA GLY A 332 -8.12 24.85 6.34
C GLY A 332 -9.17 23.88 6.89
N THR A 333 -10.46 24.14 6.70
CA THR A 333 -11.53 23.23 7.19
C THR A 333 -11.79 22.05 6.26
N LEU A 334 -11.38 22.15 4.99
CA LEU A 334 -11.54 21.13 3.95
C LEU A 334 -10.19 20.50 3.59
N GLN A 335 -10.21 19.23 3.20
CA GLN A 335 -9.04 18.48 2.78
C GLN A 335 -9.06 18.26 1.26
N ALA A 336 -8.00 18.72 0.59
CA ALA A 336 -7.73 18.41 -0.80
C ALA A 336 -6.88 17.13 -0.88
N LEU A 337 -7.46 16.08 -1.45
CA LEU A 337 -6.86 14.76 -1.57
C LEU A 337 -6.64 14.41 -3.05
N PHE A 338 -5.51 13.82 -3.36
CA PHE A 338 -5.13 13.31 -4.68
C PHE A 338 -5.01 11.79 -4.63
N LEU A 339 -5.01 11.13 -5.79
CA LEU A 339 -5.02 9.67 -5.91
C LEU A 339 -3.80 9.20 -6.69
N ARG A 340 -3.06 8.21 -6.18
CA ARG A 340 -1.92 7.61 -6.90
C ARG A 340 -2.33 7.05 -8.26
N HIS A 341 -3.54 6.49 -8.35
CA HIS A 341 -4.04 5.81 -9.55
C HIS A 341 -5.18 6.57 -10.25
N GLU A 342 -5.25 7.90 -10.09
CA GLU A 342 -6.21 8.80 -10.75
C GLU A 342 -6.37 8.57 -12.26
N GLY A 343 -5.30 8.16 -12.94
CA GLY A 343 -5.26 7.94 -14.38
C GLY A 343 -5.97 6.67 -14.87
N TYR A 344 -6.37 5.78 -13.95
CA TYR A 344 -6.92 4.45 -14.28
C TYR A 344 -8.38 4.27 -13.86
N LEU A 345 -8.98 5.24 -13.16
CA LEU A 345 -10.30 5.08 -12.52
C LEU A 345 -11.39 4.63 -13.51
N GLY A 346 -11.48 5.26 -14.69
CA GLY A 346 -12.46 4.87 -15.72
C GLY A 346 -12.27 3.42 -16.22
N ALA A 347 -11.02 3.00 -16.46
CA ALA A 347 -10.72 1.64 -16.91
C ALA A 347 -10.99 0.61 -15.80
N ILE A 348 -10.74 0.96 -14.54
CA ILE A 348 -11.10 0.14 -13.37
C ILE A 348 -12.61 -0.04 -13.32
N GLY A 349 -13.39 1.04 -13.39
CA GLY A 349 -14.86 0.94 -13.37
C GLY A 349 -15.44 0.16 -14.54
N ALA A 350 -14.90 0.32 -15.75
CA ALA A 350 -15.31 -0.48 -16.90
C ALA A 350 -14.96 -1.98 -16.71
N PHE A 351 -13.81 -2.26 -16.10
CA PHE A 351 -13.43 -3.63 -15.74
C PHE A 351 -14.39 -4.24 -14.72
N LEU A 352 -14.75 -3.49 -13.67
CA LEU A 352 -15.68 -3.90 -12.61
C LEU A 352 -17.07 -4.22 -13.17
N LYS A 353 -17.58 -3.40 -14.09
CA LYS A 353 -18.85 -3.67 -14.79
C LYS A 353 -18.87 -5.01 -15.52
N GLY A 354 -17.76 -5.37 -16.18
CA GLY A 354 -17.63 -6.69 -16.78
C GLY A 354 -17.43 -7.81 -15.75
N ALA A 355 -17.02 -7.48 -14.53
CA ALA A 355 -16.77 -8.39 -13.41
C ALA A 355 -18.00 -8.75 -12.58
N GLU A 356 -19.00 -7.87 -12.53
CA GLU A 356 -20.34 -8.12 -11.97
C GLU A 356 -20.98 -9.37 -12.61
N GLU A 357 -20.73 -9.61 -13.90
CA GLU A 357 -21.27 -10.75 -14.66
C GLU A 357 -20.73 -12.11 -14.18
N ASP A 358 -19.58 -12.16 -13.50
CA ASP A 358 -18.85 -13.38 -13.08
C ASP A 358 -18.58 -13.45 -11.56
N ASP A 359 -19.32 -12.70 -10.73
CA ASP A 359 -19.19 -12.72 -9.25
C ASP A 359 -17.80 -12.31 -8.72
N SER A 360 -17.00 -11.63 -9.55
CA SER A 360 -15.59 -11.31 -9.27
C SER A 360 -15.36 -10.06 -8.41
N GLU A 361 -16.44 -9.39 -8.00
CA GLU A 361 -16.40 -8.26 -7.07
C GLU A 361 -16.26 -8.67 -5.60
N LYS A 362 -16.42 -9.97 -5.29
CA LYS A 362 -16.33 -10.53 -3.93
C LYS A 362 -14.90 -10.64 -3.39
N TYR A 363 -13.89 -10.28 -4.18
CA TYR A 363 -12.49 -10.45 -3.84
C TYR A 363 -11.83 -9.12 -3.48
N CYS A 364 -10.93 -9.14 -2.50
CA CYS A 364 -10.04 -8.03 -2.24
C CYS A 364 -8.84 -8.06 -3.19
N TRP A 365 -8.28 -6.89 -3.46
CA TRP A 365 -7.13 -6.72 -4.34
C TRP A 365 -5.99 -6.02 -3.60
N GLY A 366 -4.75 -6.34 -3.97
CA GLY A 366 -3.55 -5.70 -3.45
C GLY A 366 -2.64 -5.25 -4.60
N GLU A 367 -2.00 -4.10 -4.44
CA GLU A 367 -1.02 -3.61 -5.40
C GLU A 367 0.17 -4.57 -5.50
N ASN A 368 0.49 -4.98 -6.73
CA ASN A 368 1.76 -5.63 -7.02
C ASN A 368 2.81 -4.56 -7.34
N TYR A 369 3.65 -4.25 -6.36
CA TYR A 369 4.74 -3.31 -6.48
C TYR A 369 5.75 -3.77 -7.52
N ALA A 370 6.13 -5.05 -7.56
CA ALA A 370 7.09 -5.57 -8.55
C ALA A 370 6.63 -5.33 -10.01
N GLY A 371 5.31 -5.32 -10.23
CA GLY A 371 4.65 -5.02 -11.49
C GLY A 371 4.48 -3.53 -11.77
N SER A 372 4.13 -2.73 -10.78
CA SER A 372 3.65 -1.37 -11.01
C SER A 372 4.77 -0.35 -11.26
N SER A 373 4.51 0.66 -12.09
CA SER A 373 5.45 1.75 -12.42
C SER A 373 5.60 2.78 -11.29
N GLY A 374 4.61 2.89 -10.40
CA GLY A 374 4.61 3.85 -9.29
C GLY A 374 4.26 5.27 -9.71
N LEU A 375 4.06 6.14 -8.72
CA LEU A 375 3.82 7.57 -8.89
C LEU A 375 5.15 8.27 -9.18
N HIS A 376 5.36 8.69 -10.43
CA HIS A 376 6.52 9.49 -10.81
C HIS A 376 6.24 10.99 -10.57
N SER A 377 7.16 11.71 -9.93
CA SER A 377 7.15 13.17 -9.98
C SER A 377 7.66 13.60 -11.35
N THR A 378 6.75 13.84 -12.29
CA THR A 378 7.01 14.27 -13.67
C THR A 378 7.48 15.74 -13.76
N SER A 379 8.44 16.13 -12.93
CA SER A 379 9.27 17.29 -13.26
C SER A 379 10.53 16.73 -13.92
N PRO A 380 10.58 16.61 -15.27
CA PRO A 380 11.83 16.25 -15.90
C PRO A 380 12.90 17.27 -15.47
N PRO A 381 14.15 16.85 -15.20
CA PRO A 381 15.25 17.77 -15.01
C PRO A 381 15.31 18.75 -16.20
N PRO A 382 15.74 20.01 -15.99
CA PRO A 382 15.83 21.02 -17.06
C PRO A 382 16.59 20.55 -18.31
N ASP A 383 17.51 19.59 -18.16
CA ASP A 383 18.39 19.09 -19.22
C ASP A 383 17.96 17.76 -19.86
N PHE A 384 16.76 17.24 -19.56
CA PHE A 384 16.31 15.96 -20.10
C PHE A 384 15.79 16.08 -21.53
N ILE A 385 16.65 15.79 -22.51
CA ILE A 385 16.26 15.53 -23.90
C ILE A 385 16.10 14.00 -24.05
N PRO A 386 14.89 13.46 -24.25
CA PRO A 386 14.73 12.03 -24.50
C PRO A 386 15.44 11.66 -25.80
N ARG A 387 16.63 11.05 -25.69
CA ARG A 387 17.41 10.60 -26.86
C ARG A 387 16.84 9.34 -27.50
N ASP A 388 15.93 8.64 -26.82
CA ASP A 388 15.18 7.51 -27.36
C ASP A 388 13.67 7.73 -27.20
N ARG A 389 12.93 7.66 -28.32
CA ARG A 389 11.45 7.64 -28.33
C ARG A 389 10.93 6.23 -28.00
N THR A 390 11.38 5.63 -26.90
CA THR A 390 10.71 4.47 -26.35
C THR A 390 9.38 4.96 -25.75
N ALA A 391 8.26 4.45 -26.25
CA ALA A 391 6.94 4.84 -25.77
C ALA A 391 6.85 4.61 -24.25
N SER A 392 6.48 5.64 -23.49
CA SER A 392 6.30 5.53 -22.04
C SER A 392 4.98 4.81 -21.74
N PHE A 393 5.07 3.60 -21.19
CA PHE A 393 3.91 2.86 -20.71
C PHE A 393 3.91 2.85 -19.18
N ASP A 394 2.90 3.47 -18.58
CA ASP A 394 2.69 3.35 -17.14
C ASP A 394 1.82 2.11 -16.89
N ARG A 395 2.26 1.29 -15.93
CA ARG A 395 1.60 0.06 -15.57
C ARG A 395 1.17 0.06 -14.10
N PHE A 396 0.00 -0.49 -13.86
CA PHE A 396 -0.51 -0.77 -12.54
C PHE A 396 -1.04 -2.20 -12.51
N GLU A 397 -0.57 -3.00 -11.54
CA GLU A 397 -0.94 -4.41 -11.43
C GLU A 397 -1.55 -4.69 -10.06
N LEU A 398 -2.66 -5.43 -10.06
CA LEU A 398 -3.37 -5.85 -8.87
C LEU A 398 -3.43 -7.36 -8.78
N ASP A 399 -2.94 -7.89 -7.68
CA ASP A 399 -3.08 -9.30 -7.35
C ASP A 399 -4.36 -9.52 -6.55
N ARG A 400 -5.14 -10.54 -6.95
CA ARG A 400 -6.29 -10.99 -6.17
C ARG A 400 -5.81 -11.59 -4.86
N LEU A 401 -6.37 -11.10 -3.76
CA LEU A 401 -6.20 -11.67 -2.44
C LEU A 401 -7.18 -12.85 -2.31
N GLU A 402 -6.73 -13.94 -1.69
CA GLU A 402 -7.55 -15.16 -1.57
C GLU A 402 -8.77 -14.96 -0.68
N ARG A 403 -8.74 -13.94 0.18
CA ARG A 403 -9.70 -13.76 1.27
C ARG A 403 -10.06 -12.30 1.44
N PRO A 404 -11.30 -11.99 1.80
CA PRO A 404 -11.68 -10.65 2.22
C PRO A 404 -10.86 -10.23 3.45
N LEU A 405 -10.34 -9.01 3.42
CA LEU A 405 -9.58 -8.45 4.52
C LEU A 405 -10.34 -7.28 5.15
N VAL A 406 -10.40 -7.26 6.48
CA VAL A 406 -11.10 -6.25 7.29
C VAL A 406 -10.24 -5.84 8.48
N SER A 407 -10.59 -4.76 9.17
CA SER A 407 -9.85 -4.34 10.37
C SER A 407 -10.09 -5.26 11.55
N LEU A 408 -9.04 -5.45 12.36
CA LEU A 408 -9.13 -6.19 13.62
C LEU A 408 -10.08 -5.46 14.58
N PRO A 409 -11.13 -6.12 15.10
CA PRO A 409 -12.13 -5.50 15.97
C PRO A 409 -11.56 -4.96 17.29
N ALA A 410 -10.41 -5.48 17.71
CA ALA A 410 -9.72 -5.06 18.92
C ALA A 410 -8.92 -3.76 18.75
N LEU A 411 -8.73 -3.23 17.54
CA LEU A 411 -8.08 -1.93 17.34
C LEU A 411 -8.92 -0.81 17.96
N LEU A 412 -8.26 0.09 18.69
CA LEU A 412 -8.94 1.15 19.42
C LEU A 412 -9.57 2.20 18.51
N ASP A 413 -8.82 2.68 17.52
CA ASP A 413 -9.23 3.71 16.55
C ASP A 413 -8.69 3.32 15.17
N PRO A 414 -9.40 2.45 14.41
CA PRO A 414 -8.93 1.98 13.11
C PRO A 414 -8.60 3.11 12.10
N PRO A 415 -9.37 4.21 12.00
CA PRO A 415 -9.01 5.34 11.13
C PRO A 415 -7.66 5.99 11.46
N SER A 416 -7.26 6.06 12.73
CA SER A 416 -5.97 6.65 13.14
C SER A 416 -4.84 5.62 13.21
N TYR A 417 -5.13 4.35 12.96
CA TYR A 417 -4.15 3.28 13.06
C TYR A 417 -3.20 3.33 11.86
N PHE A 418 -1.91 3.42 12.17
CA PHE A 418 -0.83 3.28 11.20
C PHE A 418 0.01 2.06 11.60
N PRO A 419 0.13 1.04 10.73
CA PRO A 419 0.80 -0.20 11.09
C PRO A 419 2.30 -0.01 11.30
N ASP A 420 2.98 0.75 10.44
CA ASP A 420 4.44 0.83 10.40
C ASP A 420 5.01 1.79 11.47
N THR A 421 6.06 1.36 12.16
CA THR A 421 6.68 2.19 13.22
C THR A 421 7.58 3.29 12.66
N VAL A 422 8.15 3.09 11.47
CA VAL A 422 9.06 4.05 10.82
C VAL A 422 8.62 4.26 9.37
N ASP A 423 8.29 5.50 9.03
CA ASP A 423 8.09 5.93 7.65
C ASP A 423 9.45 6.37 7.06
N LEU A 424 9.95 5.59 6.10
CA LEU A 424 11.22 5.84 5.42
C LEU A 424 11.08 6.92 4.34
N THR A 425 9.87 7.29 3.92
CA THR A 425 9.67 8.48 3.08
C THR A 425 10.04 9.74 3.86
N GLU A 426 9.75 9.72 5.16
CA GLU A 426 9.92 10.85 6.08
C GLU A 426 11.29 10.89 6.77
N ASP A 427 11.99 9.77 6.85
CA ASP A 427 13.29 9.64 7.52
C ASP A 427 14.41 9.26 6.54
N PRO A 428 15.20 10.22 6.03
CA PRO A 428 16.27 9.96 5.07
C PRO A 428 17.39 9.05 5.59
N ASP A 429 17.72 9.13 6.89
CA ASP A 429 18.79 8.34 7.49
C ASP A 429 18.36 6.88 7.63
N ALA A 430 17.13 6.66 8.11
CA ALA A 430 16.53 5.34 8.16
C ALA A 430 16.38 4.76 6.76
N ARG A 431 15.90 5.56 5.80
CA ARG A 431 15.75 5.15 4.40
C ARG A 431 17.05 4.66 3.80
N LYS A 432 18.12 5.43 3.96
CA LYS A 432 19.45 5.05 3.47
C LYS A 432 19.88 3.72 4.09
N TYR A 433 19.82 3.63 5.42
CA TYR A 433 20.21 2.43 6.15
C TYR A 433 19.46 1.18 5.67
N TRP A 434 18.13 1.24 5.58
CA TRP A 434 17.33 0.10 5.18
C TRP A 434 17.55 -0.27 3.71
N LEU A 435 17.58 0.69 2.79
CA LEU A 435 17.85 0.39 1.38
C LEU A 435 19.22 -0.29 1.19
N ASP A 436 20.25 0.19 1.90
CA ASP A 436 21.59 -0.44 1.91
C ASP A 436 21.51 -1.88 2.47
N CYS A 437 20.81 -2.10 3.59
CA CYS A 437 20.65 -3.43 4.18
C CYS A 437 19.96 -4.43 3.22
N PHE A 438 18.91 -3.99 2.52
CA PHE A 438 18.19 -4.84 1.58
C PHE A 438 19.02 -5.16 0.34
N GLU A 439 19.79 -4.20 -0.15
CA GLU A 439 20.73 -4.38 -1.26
C GLU A 439 21.83 -5.38 -0.91
N GLU A 440 22.47 -5.24 0.26
CA GLU A 440 23.51 -6.16 0.74
C GLU A 440 22.98 -7.59 0.98
N ALA A 441 21.72 -7.73 1.39
CA ALA A 441 21.10 -9.02 1.65
C ALA A 441 20.71 -9.80 0.37
N LEU A 442 20.64 -9.13 -0.79
CA LEU A 442 20.12 -9.71 -2.04
C LEU A 442 20.79 -11.02 -2.42
N GLY A 443 22.13 -11.08 -2.37
CA GLY A 443 22.89 -12.28 -2.75
C GLY A 443 22.56 -13.49 -1.86
N LYS A 444 22.32 -13.26 -0.57
CA LYS A 444 21.92 -14.34 0.37
C LYS A 444 20.51 -14.83 0.10
N VAL A 445 19.58 -13.91 -0.20
CA VAL A 445 18.19 -14.27 -0.56
C VAL A 445 18.16 -15.06 -1.86
N ALA A 446 18.90 -14.62 -2.88
CA ALA A 446 19.01 -15.32 -4.16
C ALA A 446 19.61 -16.73 -4.00
N ALA A 447 20.67 -16.87 -3.21
CA ALA A 447 21.26 -18.18 -2.93
C ALA A 447 20.28 -19.14 -2.23
N ARG A 448 19.47 -18.62 -1.31
CA ARG A 448 18.39 -19.40 -0.65
C ARG A 448 17.31 -19.83 -1.65
N ALA A 449 16.90 -18.92 -2.55
CA ALA A 449 15.93 -19.22 -3.60
C ALA A 449 16.43 -20.31 -4.57
N VAL A 450 17.72 -20.28 -4.95
CA VAL A 450 18.32 -21.36 -5.75
C VAL A 450 18.31 -22.68 -4.98
N ALA A 451 18.72 -22.66 -3.70
CA ALA A 451 18.78 -23.85 -2.86
C ALA A 451 17.41 -24.49 -2.60
N SER A 452 16.31 -23.74 -2.70
CA SER A 452 14.96 -24.27 -2.49
C SER A 452 14.43 -25.08 -3.68
N GLN A 453 15.06 -24.99 -4.86
CA GLN A 453 14.63 -25.68 -6.08
C GLN A 453 15.80 -26.44 -6.75
N PRO A 454 16.43 -27.41 -6.06
CA PRO A 454 17.62 -28.10 -6.55
C PRO A 454 17.38 -28.95 -7.82
N SER A 455 16.13 -29.26 -8.13
CA SER A 455 15.72 -30.03 -9.32
C SER A 455 15.47 -29.18 -10.57
N ARG A 456 15.55 -27.84 -10.48
CA ARG A 456 15.29 -26.93 -11.60
C ARG A 456 16.58 -26.31 -12.15
N ASP A 457 16.94 -26.69 -13.37
CA ASP A 457 18.14 -26.19 -14.06
C ASP A 457 18.12 -24.67 -14.33
N ASP A 458 16.94 -24.04 -14.31
CA ASP A 458 16.74 -22.60 -14.54
C ASP A 458 16.82 -21.74 -13.27
N ALA A 459 17.01 -22.33 -12.10
CA ALA A 459 16.93 -21.64 -10.81
C ALA A 459 17.97 -20.51 -10.68
N GLU A 460 19.23 -20.73 -11.08
CA GLU A 460 20.27 -19.70 -10.99
C GLU A 460 19.97 -18.48 -11.88
N MET A 461 19.50 -18.73 -13.10
CA MET A 461 19.12 -17.67 -14.04
C MET A 461 17.94 -16.86 -13.50
N ARG A 462 16.88 -17.52 -12.99
CA ARG A 462 15.73 -16.84 -12.39
C ARG A 462 16.14 -16.03 -11.15
N ALA A 463 17.07 -16.53 -10.34
CA ALA A 463 17.58 -15.81 -9.18
C ALA A 463 18.36 -14.54 -9.60
N GLN A 464 19.14 -14.58 -10.68
CA GLN A 464 19.79 -13.39 -11.23
C GLN A 464 18.80 -12.35 -11.73
N GLN A 465 17.72 -12.79 -12.41
CA GLN A 465 16.65 -11.90 -12.87
C GLN A 465 15.89 -11.26 -11.69
N PHE A 466 15.61 -12.04 -10.63
CA PHE A 466 15.08 -11.54 -9.36
C PHE A 466 15.96 -10.43 -8.78
N MET A 467 17.27 -10.67 -8.66
CA MET A 467 18.20 -9.69 -8.11
C MET A 467 18.21 -8.40 -8.93
N ALA A 468 18.34 -8.51 -10.26
CA ALA A 468 18.35 -7.35 -11.15
C ALA A 468 17.05 -6.53 -11.02
N LYS A 469 15.91 -7.21 -10.97
CA LYS A 469 14.60 -6.56 -10.86
C LYS A 469 14.41 -5.85 -9.52
N TYR A 470 14.73 -6.51 -8.41
CA TYR A 470 14.58 -5.92 -7.09
C TYR A 470 15.59 -4.80 -6.87
N ASN A 471 16.83 -4.93 -7.36
CA ASN A 471 17.83 -3.88 -7.25
C ASN A 471 17.41 -2.58 -7.97
N LYS A 472 16.92 -2.70 -9.21
CA LYS A 472 16.33 -1.56 -9.94
C LYS A 472 15.20 -0.88 -9.17
N ARG A 473 14.44 -1.66 -8.40
CA ARG A 473 13.38 -1.13 -7.54
C ARG A 473 13.93 -0.39 -6.33
N LEU A 474 14.97 -0.90 -5.68
CA LEU A 474 15.65 -0.19 -4.59
C LEU A 474 16.22 1.15 -5.09
N GLU A 475 16.85 1.18 -6.26
CA GLU A 475 17.34 2.41 -6.91
C GLU A 475 16.21 3.42 -7.12
N THR A 476 15.07 2.98 -7.67
CA THR A 476 13.89 3.84 -7.86
C THR A 476 13.40 4.43 -6.53
N LEU A 477 13.40 3.64 -5.45
CA LEU A 477 12.95 4.07 -4.12
C LEU A 477 13.97 4.99 -3.41
N ARG A 478 15.26 4.95 -3.78
CA ARG A 478 16.25 5.93 -3.33
C ARG A 478 15.93 7.33 -3.88
N GLU A 479 15.54 7.40 -5.15
CA GLU A 479 15.22 8.66 -5.84
C GLU A 479 13.79 9.15 -5.57
N HIS A 480 12.83 8.23 -5.51
CA HIS A 480 11.40 8.50 -5.39
C HIS A 480 10.77 7.66 -4.27
N PRO A 481 11.03 7.98 -3.00
CA PRO A 481 10.56 7.18 -1.86
C PRO A 481 9.05 7.24 -1.63
N PHE A 482 8.29 8.00 -2.42
CA PHE A 482 6.83 8.09 -2.35
C PHE A 482 6.13 7.36 -3.51
N ALA A 483 6.90 6.74 -4.42
CA ALA A 483 6.37 6.19 -5.67
C ALA A 483 5.27 5.14 -5.44
N TYR A 484 5.31 4.43 -4.31
CA TYR A 484 4.35 3.37 -3.98
C TYR A 484 3.58 3.63 -2.69
N GLY A 485 3.34 4.91 -2.36
CA GLY A 485 2.83 5.31 -1.05
C GLY A 485 3.97 5.61 -0.08
N SER A 486 3.70 5.51 1.23
CA SER A 486 4.75 5.56 2.25
C SER A 486 5.71 4.39 2.06
N LEU A 487 7.01 4.68 2.00
CA LEU A 487 8.06 3.67 1.97
C LEU A 487 8.31 3.20 3.39
N THR A 488 8.18 1.90 3.63
CA THR A 488 8.38 1.31 4.94
C THR A 488 9.21 0.04 4.82
N VAL A 489 9.68 -0.50 5.96
CA VAL A 489 10.36 -1.80 5.97
C VAL A 489 9.42 -2.90 5.45
N ARG A 490 8.12 -2.83 5.79
CA ARG A 490 7.10 -3.74 5.28
C ARG A 490 6.96 -3.64 3.76
N SER A 491 6.86 -2.44 3.20
CA SER A 491 6.73 -2.29 1.74
C SER A 491 7.96 -2.81 0.98
N LEU A 492 9.17 -2.70 1.55
CA LEU A 492 10.39 -3.31 1.00
C LEU A 492 10.33 -4.84 1.04
N LEU A 493 9.88 -5.43 2.15
CA LEU A 493 9.70 -6.88 2.30
C LEU A 493 8.65 -7.41 1.32
N ASP A 494 7.48 -6.77 1.27
CA ASP A 494 6.38 -7.14 0.36
C ASP A 494 6.86 -7.09 -1.11
N THR A 495 7.60 -6.05 -1.48
CA THR A 495 8.17 -5.92 -2.84
C THR A 495 9.17 -7.04 -3.15
N ARG A 496 9.99 -7.47 -2.18
CA ARG A 496 10.95 -8.56 -2.35
C ARG A 496 10.22 -9.88 -2.60
N GLU A 497 9.20 -10.19 -1.78
CA GLU A 497 8.40 -11.39 -1.93
C GLU A 497 7.65 -11.40 -3.27
N GLN A 498 7.11 -10.26 -3.70
CA GLN A 498 6.47 -10.14 -5.01
C GLN A 498 7.45 -10.36 -6.16
N CYS A 499 8.69 -9.85 -6.07
CA CYS A 499 9.73 -10.12 -7.06
C CYS A 499 10.13 -11.60 -7.07
N LEU A 500 10.31 -12.25 -5.92
CA LEU A 500 10.60 -13.69 -5.84
C LEU A 500 9.49 -14.52 -6.52
N ASN A 501 8.23 -14.20 -6.25
CA ASN A 501 7.07 -14.86 -6.84
C ASN A 501 6.99 -14.68 -8.37
N GLU A 502 7.34 -13.51 -8.90
CA GLU A 502 7.40 -13.29 -10.35
C GLU A 502 8.43 -14.16 -11.06
N PHE A 503 9.47 -14.61 -10.34
CA PHE A 503 10.47 -15.55 -10.83
C PHE A 503 10.25 -16.96 -10.26
N HIS A 504 9.02 -17.30 -9.88
CA HIS A 504 8.59 -18.63 -9.45
C HIS A 504 9.34 -19.20 -8.23
N PHE A 505 9.78 -18.35 -7.31
CA PHE A 505 10.27 -18.76 -5.99
C PHE A 505 9.20 -18.49 -4.94
N ALA A 506 8.36 -19.50 -4.65
CA ALA A 506 7.22 -19.33 -3.76
C ALA A 506 7.56 -19.39 -2.27
N ASP A 507 8.46 -20.30 -1.89
CA ASP A 507 8.93 -20.41 -0.50
C ASP A 507 10.42 -20.81 -0.45
N PRO A 508 11.33 -19.82 -0.52
CA PRO A 508 12.77 -20.08 -0.40
C PRO A 508 13.20 -20.70 0.94
N TYR A 509 12.33 -20.72 1.96
CA TYR A 509 12.66 -21.13 3.33
C TYR A 509 12.01 -22.46 3.73
N GLN A 510 11.17 -23.04 2.88
CA GLN A 510 10.41 -24.25 3.14
C GLN A 510 11.22 -25.39 3.78
N HIS A 511 12.34 -25.76 3.16
CA HIS A 511 13.20 -26.86 3.63
C HIS A 511 13.80 -26.57 5.02
N ILE A 512 14.20 -25.32 5.26
CA ILE A 512 14.76 -24.88 6.54
C ILE A 512 13.65 -24.92 7.61
N LYS A 513 12.47 -24.38 7.33
CA LYS A 513 11.31 -24.43 8.24
C LYS A 513 10.98 -25.87 8.62
N GLN A 514 10.99 -26.80 7.68
CA GLN A 514 10.74 -28.22 7.96
C GLN A 514 11.77 -28.80 8.92
N GLN A 515 13.07 -28.60 8.64
CA GLN A 515 14.16 -29.11 9.47
C GLN A 515 14.10 -28.53 10.89
N GLU A 516 13.87 -27.23 11.02
CA GLU A 516 13.72 -26.55 12.31
C GLU A 516 12.50 -27.06 13.08
N ASN A 517 11.36 -27.25 12.40
CA ASN A 517 10.14 -27.79 13.00
C ASN A 517 10.36 -29.21 13.55
N GLU A 518 10.99 -30.09 12.76
CA GLU A 518 11.27 -31.46 13.19
C GLU A 518 12.23 -31.51 14.38
N ALA A 519 13.27 -30.67 14.38
CA ALA A 519 14.20 -30.56 15.51
C ALA A 519 13.49 -30.09 16.78
N ALA A 520 12.69 -29.02 16.69
CA ALA A 520 11.97 -28.46 17.83
C ALA A 520 10.92 -29.44 18.41
N LEU A 521 10.23 -30.21 17.56
CA LEU A 521 9.26 -31.22 18.01
C LEU A 521 9.90 -32.33 18.86
N ARG A 522 11.17 -32.70 18.61
CA ARG A 522 11.87 -33.71 19.42
C ARG A 522 12.13 -33.25 20.85
N ILE A 523 12.38 -31.95 21.03
CA ILE A 523 12.74 -31.33 22.32
C ILE A 523 11.50 -30.93 23.14
N LEU A 524 10.36 -30.73 22.48
CA LEU A 524 9.12 -30.26 23.10
C LEU A 524 8.70 -31.04 24.37
N PRO A 525 8.70 -32.39 24.41
CA PRO A 525 8.27 -33.13 25.60
C PRO A 525 9.09 -32.78 26.86
N GLU A 526 10.42 -32.69 26.72
CA GLU A 526 11.32 -32.33 27.81
C GLU A 526 11.05 -30.90 28.30
N ARG A 527 10.87 -29.96 27.35
CA ARG A 527 10.52 -28.57 27.67
C ARG A 527 9.22 -28.47 28.45
N LEU A 528 8.19 -29.21 28.06
CA LEU A 528 6.90 -29.22 28.76
C LEU A 528 7.03 -29.80 30.17
N GLN A 529 7.78 -30.90 30.31
CA GLN A 529 8.05 -31.50 31.63
C GLN A 529 8.80 -30.54 32.55
N HIS A 530 9.80 -29.83 32.04
CA HIS A 530 10.52 -28.81 32.79
C HIS A 530 9.57 -27.69 33.24
N LEU A 531 8.75 -27.13 32.34
CA LEU A 531 7.79 -26.09 32.69
C LEU A 531 6.78 -26.55 33.76
N ASP A 532 6.31 -27.79 33.69
CA ASP A 532 5.39 -28.37 34.67
C ASP A 532 6.03 -28.58 36.05
N SER A 533 7.36 -28.70 36.12
CA SER A 533 8.11 -28.82 37.39
C SER A 533 8.29 -27.49 38.13
N LEU A 534 8.09 -26.37 37.46
CA LEU A 534 8.30 -25.03 38.01
C LEU A 534 7.07 -24.54 38.80
N GLU A 535 7.32 -23.76 39.86
CA GLU A 535 6.27 -23.01 40.53
C GLU A 535 5.65 -21.96 39.60
N PHE A 536 4.40 -21.56 39.87
CA PHE A 536 3.61 -20.70 38.97
C PHE A 536 4.37 -19.46 38.47
N ARG A 537 4.98 -18.68 39.37
CA ARG A 537 5.69 -17.45 38.98
C ARG A 537 6.92 -17.77 38.11
N ALA A 538 7.73 -18.75 38.50
CA ALA A 538 8.90 -19.17 37.74
C ALA A 538 8.51 -19.73 36.37
N ARG A 539 7.41 -20.48 36.30
CA ARG A 539 6.84 -20.99 35.05
C ARG A 539 6.41 -19.86 34.11
N GLN A 540 5.73 -18.84 34.62
CA GLN A 540 5.34 -17.69 33.79
C GLN A 540 6.55 -16.92 33.24
N VAL A 541 7.61 -16.76 34.05
CA VAL A 541 8.87 -16.16 33.58
C VAL A 541 9.50 -17.02 32.48
N ALA A 542 9.62 -18.33 32.70
CA ALA A 542 10.18 -19.25 31.71
C ALA A 542 9.38 -19.29 30.40
N LEU A 543 8.05 -19.12 30.46
CA LEU A 543 7.18 -19.00 29.29
C LEU A 543 7.40 -17.67 28.53
N ALA A 544 7.52 -16.56 29.25
CA ALA A 544 7.84 -15.25 28.66
C ALA A 544 9.21 -15.25 27.98
N GLU A 545 10.22 -15.79 28.65
CA GLU A 545 11.54 -15.96 28.07
C GLU A 545 11.53 -16.95 26.90
N GLY A 546 10.70 -18.00 26.96
CA GLY A 546 10.55 -18.95 25.86
C GLY A 546 9.97 -18.33 24.59
N LEU A 547 8.97 -17.44 24.72
CA LEU A 547 8.47 -16.63 23.60
C LEU A 547 9.59 -15.77 22.99
N LEU A 548 10.43 -15.16 23.83
CA LEU A 548 11.51 -14.28 23.37
C LEU A 548 12.68 -15.06 22.74
N ALA A 549 13.06 -16.19 23.33
CA ALA A 549 14.19 -17.02 22.89
C ALA A 549 13.96 -17.65 21.52
N GLY A 550 12.71 -18.07 21.25
CA GLY A 550 12.28 -18.52 19.94
C GLY A 550 12.63 -17.53 18.83
N ASN A 551 12.56 -16.24 19.14
CA ASN A 551 12.84 -15.15 18.23
C ASN A 551 14.28 -14.63 18.29
N VAL A 552 15.25 -15.27 18.97
CA VAL A 552 16.65 -14.78 19.02
C VAL A 552 17.44 -15.16 17.76
N PHE A 553 17.11 -16.26 17.10
CA PHE A 553 17.90 -16.80 16.00
C PHE A 553 17.06 -17.21 14.78
N ASP A 554 17.42 -16.66 13.62
CA ASP A 554 17.06 -17.26 12.33
C ASP A 554 18.10 -18.37 12.08
N TRP A 555 17.76 -19.64 12.29
CA TRP A 555 18.73 -20.74 12.14
C TRP A 555 19.10 -20.90 10.66
N GLY A 556 20.21 -20.27 10.25
CA GLY A 556 20.86 -20.61 8.99
C GLY A 556 21.37 -22.05 9.00
N ALA A 557 21.59 -22.61 7.81
CA ALA A 557 22.04 -24.00 7.58
C ALA A 557 23.18 -24.48 8.50
N LYS A 558 24.11 -23.60 8.93
CA LYS A 558 25.25 -23.94 9.80
C LYS A 558 24.88 -24.46 11.19
N ALA A 559 23.75 -24.04 11.73
CA ALA A 559 23.37 -24.38 13.09
C ALA A 559 22.59 -25.72 13.13
N ILE A 560 21.80 -25.99 12.09
CA ILE A 560 21.15 -27.29 11.84
C ILE A 560 22.17 -28.42 11.68
N THR A 561 23.30 -28.16 11.00
CA THR A 561 24.38 -29.17 10.83
C THR A 561 24.92 -29.69 12.18
N ARG A 562 24.97 -28.84 13.22
CA ARG A 562 25.48 -29.23 14.55
C ARG A 562 24.42 -29.89 15.45
N LEU A 563 23.16 -29.51 15.30
CA LEU A 563 22.02 -30.22 15.91
C LEU A 563 21.93 -31.66 15.40
N MET A 564 22.28 -31.91 14.12
CA MET A 564 22.35 -33.25 13.54
C MET A 564 23.57 -34.07 14.00
N GLU A 565 24.59 -33.43 14.60
CA GLU A 565 25.79 -34.10 15.14
C GLU A 565 25.59 -34.64 16.57
N GLY A 566 24.38 -34.58 17.13
CA GLY A 566 24.00 -35.30 18.36
C GLY A 566 24.26 -34.57 19.67
N ASP A 567 24.40 -33.24 19.64
CA ASP A 567 24.43 -32.42 20.86
C ASP A 567 23.00 -31.95 21.20
N ASP A 568 22.22 -32.82 21.85
CA ASP A 568 20.80 -32.60 22.17
C ASP A 568 20.54 -31.38 23.09
N SER A 569 21.60 -30.81 23.69
CA SER A 569 21.56 -29.61 24.54
C SER A 569 21.71 -28.30 23.75
N PHE A 570 22.10 -28.36 22.48
CA PHE A 570 22.61 -27.22 21.74
C PHE A 570 21.51 -26.53 20.91
N GLY A 571 20.87 -25.50 21.47
CA GLY A 571 20.11 -24.52 20.65
C GLY A 571 19.15 -23.61 21.40
N PHE A 572 18.18 -24.17 22.13
CA PHE A 572 17.20 -23.38 22.88
C PHE A 572 17.81 -22.75 24.14
N GLU A 573 18.65 -23.48 24.88
CA GLU A 573 19.37 -22.93 26.04
C GLU A 573 20.39 -21.86 25.62
N GLU A 574 21.07 -22.03 24.47
CA GLU A 574 21.94 -20.98 23.92
C GLU A 574 21.14 -19.72 23.55
N ALA A 575 19.96 -19.88 22.95
CA ALA A 575 19.06 -18.76 22.63
C ALA A 575 18.63 -18.00 23.88
N MET A 576 18.24 -18.73 24.93
CA MET A 576 17.95 -18.16 26.24
C MET A 576 19.18 -17.43 26.83
N SER A 577 20.39 -17.99 26.69
CA SER A 577 21.63 -17.40 27.23
C SER A 577 22.01 -16.06 26.57
N LYS A 578 21.53 -15.81 25.35
CA LYS A 578 21.78 -14.57 24.60
C LYS A 578 20.76 -13.47 24.86
N LEU A 579 19.66 -13.77 25.54
CA LEU A 579 18.71 -12.75 25.94
C LEU A 579 19.37 -11.75 26.88
N GLN A 580 19.02 -10.47 26.71
CA GLN A 580 19.39 -9.43 27.65
C GLN A 580 18.96 -9.83 29.07
N ALA A 581 19.88 -9.78 30.03
CA ALA A 581 19.53 -9.93 31.44
C ALA A 581 18.63 -8.76 31.87
N ARG A 582 17.63 -9.03 32.71
CA ARG A 582 16.74 -7.98 33.22
C ARG A 582 17.51 -6.92 34.02
N PRO A 583 17.11 -5.63 33.98
CA PRO A 583 15.92 -5.11 33.32
C PRO A 583 16.07 -5.09 31.79
N TRP A 584 15.01 -5.52 31.11
CA TRP A 584 14.93 -5.42 29.65
C TRP A 584 14.74 -3.97 29.19
N LEU A 585 14.98 -3.69 27.90
CA LEU A 585 14.80 -2.34 27.34
C LEU A 585 13.36 -1.84 27.54
N VAL A 586 12.37 -2.72 27.35
CA VAL A 586 11.01 -2.52 27.84
C VAL A 586 10.66 -3.76 28.65
N ASP A 587 10.45 -3.58 29.95
CA ASP A 587 10.29 -4.68 30.91
C ASP A 587 8.98 -4.54 31.69
N ASP A 588 7.87 -4.88 31.02
CA ASP A 588 6.56 -4.96 31.66
C ASP A 588 6.24 -6.39 32.15
N LEU A 589 7.26 -7.22 32.39
CA LEU A 589 7.06 -8.60 32.83
C LEU A 589 6.40 -8.66 34.21
N ASP A 590 6.87 -7.88 35.19
CA ASP A 590 6.27 -7.90 36.54
C ASP A 590 4.80 -7.43 36.54
N PRO A 591 4.42 -6.31 35.90
CA PRO A 591 3.00 -5.95 35.74
C PRO A 591 2.15 -7.03 35.06
N TRP A 592 2.71 -7.76 34.10
CA TRP A 592 2.06 -8.89 33.46
C TRP A 592 1.90 -10.08 34.42
N LEU A 593 2.92 -10.43 35.19
CA LEU A 593 2.87 -11.48 36.21
C LEU A 593 1.82 -11.18 37.29
N GLU A 594 1.71 -9.93 37.71
CA GLU A 594 0.66 -9.46 38.61
C GLU A 594 -0.72 -9.66 37.98
N ARG A 595 -0.90 -9.24 36.73
CA ARG A 595 -2.17 -9.43 35.99
C ARG A 595 -2.56 -10.90 35.87
N LEU A 596 -1.59 -11.80 35.72
CA LEU A 596 -1.87 -13.23 35.60
C LEU A 596 -2.41 -13.87 36.88
N GLN A 597 -2.29 -13.20 38.04
CA GLN A 597 -2.89 -13.63 39.31
C GLN A 597 -4.40 -13.34 39.37
N ASP A 598 -4.88 -12.37 38.58
CA ASP A 598 -6.30 -12.09 38.44
C ASP A 598 -7.02 -13.20 37.64
N HIS A 599 -8.31 -13.00 37.40
CA HIS A 599 -9.10 -13.94 36.61
C HIS A 599 -8.49 -14.15 35.21
N PRO A 600 -8.62 -15.35 34.64
CA PRO A 600 -8.20 -15.66 33.28
C PRO A 600 -8.84 -14.73 32.26
N HIS A 601 -8.14 -14.50 31.16
CA HIS A 601 -8.69 -13.86 29.96
C HIS A 601 -9.76 -14.77 29.35
N LYS A 602 -10.76 -14.19 28.69
CA LYS A 602 -11.79 -14.95 27.97
C LYS A 602 -11.21 -15.59 26.73
N CYS A 603 -10.50 -14.80 25.91
CA CYS A 603 -9.89 -15.28 24.69
C CYS A 603 -8.63 -14.48 24.32
N ALA A 604 -7.52 -15.21 24.15
CA ALA A 604 -6.26 -14.70 23.65
C ALA A 604 -6.15 -14.92 22.14
N LEU A 605 -5.83 -13.86 21.39
CA LEU A 605 -5.45 -13.90 19.99
C LEU A 605 -3.93 -13.77 19.89
N ILE A 606 -3.25 -14.80 19.38
CA ILE A 606 -1.79 -14.84 19.28
C ILE A 606 -1.40 -14.86 17.81
N PHE A 607 -0.62 -13.88 17.36
CA PHE A 607 -0.01 -13.87 16.02
C PHE A 607 1.41 -14.43 16.12
N ALA A 608 1.61 -15.64 15.59
CA ALA A 608 2.91 -16.32 15.58
C ALA A 608 3.83 -15.77 14.48
N ASP A 609 5.13 -15.65 14.77
CA ASP A 609 6.19 -15.24 13.85
C ASP A 609 6.79 -16.45 13.11
N ASN A 610 7.84 -17.06 13.66
CA ASN A 610 8.70 -18.01 12.94
C ASN A 610 8.27 -19.47 13.11
N SER A 611 8.67 -20.30 12.15
CA SER A 611 8.69 -21.76 12.33
C SER A 611 9.77 -22.19 13.33
N GLY A 612 9.81 -23.49 13.66
CA GLY A 612 10.84 -24.07 14.50
C GLY A 612 10.65 -23.78 16.00
N LEU A 613 11.74 -23.39 16.66
CA LEU A 613 11.80 -23.19 18.12
C LEU A 613 10.78 -22.16 18.60
N ASP A 614 10.53 -21.12 17.80
CA ASP A 614 9.59 -20.04 18.10
C ASP A 614 8.17 -20.57 18.32
N ILE A 615 7.53 -21.05 17.26
CA ILE A 615 6.18 -21.58 17.35
C ILE A 615 6.10 -22.81 18.27
N ILE A 616 7.05 -23.75 18.20
CA ILE A 616 6.97 -25.04 18.92
C ILE A 616 7.37 -24.95 20.39
N LEU A 617 8.45 -24.26 20.75
CA LEU A 617 8.98 -24.21 22.13
C LEU A 617 8.67 -22.91 22.86
N GLY A 618 8.27 -21.86 22.15
CA GLY A 618 7.77 -20.61 22.73
C GLY A 618 6.25 -20.54 22.73
N VAL A 619 5.66 -20.41 21.54
CA VAL A 619 4.24 -20.06 21.39
C VAL A 619 3.29 -21.18 21.82
N PHE A 620 3.53 -22.44 21.43
CA PHE A 620 2.67 -23.56 21.86
C PHE A 620 2.67 -23.77 23.39
N PRO A 621 3.82 -23.76 24.10
CA PRO A 621 3.85 -23.80 25.56
C PRO A 621 3.11 -22.63 26.21
N PHE A 622 3.25 -21.42 25.67
CA PHE A 622 2.49 -20.26 26.18
C PHE A 622 0.98 -20.41 25.94
N ALA A 623 0.56 -20.86 24.75
CA ALA A 623 -0.83 -21.16 24.44
C ALA A 623 -1.40 -22.27 25.34
N ARG A 624 -0.59 -23.30 25.65
CA ARG A 624 -0.94 -24.36 26.60
C ARG A 624 -1.22 -23.78 27.99
N GLU A 625 -0.37 -22.90 28.50
CA GLU A 625 -0.58 -22.27 29.81
C GLU A 625 -1.86 -21.44 29.85
N MET A 626 -2.16 -20.69 28.78
CA MET A 626 -3.41 -19.95 28.66
C MET A 626 -4.63 -20.86 28.74
N VAL A 627 -4.60 -21.99 28.01
CA VAL A 627 -5.66 -23.00 28.07
C VAL A 627 -5.79 -23.60 29.48
N LEU A 628 -4.67 -23.94 30.15
CA LEU A 628 -4.69 -24.48 31.51
C LEU A 628 -5.30 -23.49 32.52
N ARG A 629 -5.15 -22.19 32.29
CA ARG A 629 -5.79 -21.14 33.08
C ARG A 629 -7.27 -20.97 32.73
N GLY A 630 -7.79 -21.60 31.67
CA GLY A 630 -9.19 -21.49 31.24
C GLY A 630 -9.44 -20.44 30.15
N THR A 631 -8.39 -19.89 29.55
CA THR A 631 -8.48 -18.93 28.44
C THR A 631 -8.63 -19.67 27.11
N GLN A 632 -9.58 -19.24 26.27
CA GLN A 632 -9.64 -19.72 24.88
C GLN A 632 -8.52 -19.09 24.05
N VAL A 633 -7.94 -19.82 23.10
CA VAL A 633 -6.82 -19.34 22.29
C VAL A 633 -7.16 -19.42 20.81
N ILE A 634 -6.96 -18.31 20.11
CA ILE A 634 -6.88 -18.27 18.65
C ILE A 634 -5.41 -18.08 18.29
N LEU A 635 -4.81 -19.08 17.64
CA LEU A 635 -3.43 -19.04 17.17
C LEU A 635 -3.41 -18.75 15.66
N CYS A 636 -2.87 -17.60 15.29
CA CYS A 636 -2.88 -17.08 13.94
C CYS A 636 -1.51 -17.13 13.29
N ALA A 637 -1.49 -17.49 12.01
CA ALA A 637 -0.31 -17.59 11.17
C ALA A 637 -0.57 -17.00 9.79
N ASN A 638 0.49 -16.72 9.04
CA ASN A 638 0.38 -16.12 7.70
C ASN A 638 -0.39 -17.02 6.73
N SER A 639 -1.17 -16.42 5.84
CA SER A 639 -1.84 -17.18 4.77
C SER A 639 -0.87 -17.68 3.71
N LYS A 640 0.26 -16.98 3.54
CA LYS A 640 1.30 -17.30 2.54
C LYS A 640 2.70 -17.24 3.14
N PRO A 641 3.67 -17.96 2.54
CA PRO A 641 5.06 -17.88 2.94
C PRO A 641 5.60 -16.46 2.92
N ALA A 642 6.42 -16.14 3.91
CA ALA A 642 7.17 -14.90 4.02
C ALA A 642 8.36 -15.18 4.94
N LEU A 643 9.59 -15.12 4.41
CA LEU A 643 10.77 -15.60 5.16
C LEU A 643 10.52 -17.02 5.75
N ASN A 644 11.01 -17.28 6.97
CA ASN A 644 10.80 -18.50 7.72
C ASN A 644 9.54 -18.47 8.60
N ASP A 645 8.64 -17.51 8.39
CA ASP A 645 7.38 -17.43 9.13
C ASP A 645 6.55 -18.69 8.96
N VAL A 646 5.85 -19.06 10.05
CA VAL A 646 4.88 -20.16 9.99
C VAL A 646 3.64 -19.72 9.21
N THR A 647 3.20 -20.55 8.27
CA THR A 647 1.96 -20.37 7.52
C THR A 647 0.79 -21.11 8.19
N TYR A 648 -0.45 -20.73 7.89
CA TYR A 648 -1.65 -21.42 8.38
C TYR A 648 -1.71 -22.89 7.95
N GLY A 649 -1.22 -23.20 6.75
CA GLY A 649 -1.08 -24.57 6.28
C GLY A 649 -0.20 -25.39 7.21
N GLU A 650 1.02 -24.92 7.44
CA GLU A 650 2.01 -25.54 8.33
C GLU A 650 1.54 -25.61 9.78
N LEU A 651 0.92 -24.53 10.28
CA LEU A 651 0.43 -24.45 11.65
C LEU A 651 -0.63 -25.51 11.95
N LYS A 652 -1.49 -25.86 10.99
CA LYS A 652 -2.47 -26.96 11.17
C LYS A 652 -1.77 -28.30 11.38
N ILE A 653 -0.68 -28.57 10.66
CA ILE A 653 0.09 -29.82 10.79
C ILE A 653 0.80 -29.81 12.14
N LEU A 654 1.49 -28.71 12.45
CA LEU A 654 2.19 -28.52 13.72
C LEU A 654 1.25 -28.71 14.91
N ALA A 655 0.05 -28.12 14.87
CA ALA A 655 -0.94 -28.28 15.93
C ALA A 655 -1.34 -29.75 16.15
N LYS A 656 -1.47 -30.55 15.08
CA LYS A 656 -1.73 -32.00 15.19
C LYS A 656 -0.54 -32.74 15.81
N LYS A 657 0.68 -32.48 15.35
CA LYS A 657 1.90 -33.11 15.89
C LYS A 657 2.13 -32.73 17.36
N VAL A 658 1.93 -31.47 17.72
CA VAL A 658 2.00 -31.00 19.11
C VAL A 658 0.91 -31.67 19.96
N ALA A 659 -0.30 -31.88 19.44
CA ALA A 659 -1.36 -32.60 20.13
C ALA A 659 -1.02 -34.09 20.39
N GLU A 660 -0.23 -34.73 19.53
CA GLU A 660 0.28 -36.08 19.78
C GLU A 660 1.21 -36.12 21.01
N LEU A 661 1.99 -35.06 21.20
CA LEU A 661 2.98 -34.92 22.29
C LEU A 661 2.41 -34.29 23.58
N CYS A 662 1.34 -33.48 23.48
CA CYS A 662 0.79 -32.71 24.59
C CYS A 662 -0.73 -32.98 24.76
N PRO A 663 -1.15 -33.73 25.79
CA PRO A 663 -2.56 -34.04 26.04
C PRO A 663 -3.44 -32.79 26.21
N THR A 664 -2.93 -31.75 26.87
CA THR A 664 -3.66 -30.49 27.05
C THR A 664 -4.01 -29.83 25.72
N ILE A 665 -3.05 -29.75 24.79
CA ILE A 665 -3.28 -29.16 23.47
C ILE A 665 -4.23 -30.05 22.64
N ARG A 666 -4.12 -31.37 22.76
CA ARG A 666 -5.04 -32.31 22.11
C ARG A 666 -6.48 -32.06 22.51
N THR A 667 -6.75 -32.02 23.81
CA THR A 667 -8.09 -31.73 24.34
C THR A 667 -8.57 -30.35 23.92
N ALA A 668 -7.70 -29.34 24.00
CA ALA A 668 -8.04 -27.97 23.62
C ALA A 668 -8.44 -27.84 22.15
N LEU A 669 -7.76 -28.54 21.24
CA LEU A 669 -8.10 -28.57 19.82
C LEU A 669 -9.41 -29.32 19.58
N SER A 670 -9.61 -30.48 20.22
CA SER A 670 -10.84 -31.27 20.03
C SER A 670 -12.08 -30.59 20.57
N GLU A 671 -11.97 -29.85 21.67
CA GLU A 671 -13.06 -29.10 22.29
C GLU A 671 -13.22 -27.68 21.72
N GLY A 672 -12.30 -27.26 20.84
CA GLY A 672 -12.32 -25.94 20.21
C GLY A 672 -11.89 -24.79 21.14
N HIS A 673 -11.28 -25.08 22.29
CA HIS A 673 -10.65 -24.10 23.17
C HIS A 673 -9.37 -23.52 22.57
N LEU A 674 -8.64 -24.27 21.76
CA LEU A 674 -7.58 -23.77 20.89
C LEU A 674 -8.03 -23.88 19.43
N LYS A 675 -7.93 -22.80 18.66
CA LYS A 675 -8.26 -22.78 17.23
C LYS A 675 -7.13 -22.13 16.45
N VAL A 676 -6.68 -22.80 15.40
CA VAL A 676 -5.71 -22.24 14.45
C VAL A 676 -6.44 -21.52 13.32
N MET A 677 -5.97 -20.33 12.94
CA MET A 677 -6.60 -19.52 11.90
C MET A 677 -5.56 -18.82 11.01
N ALA A 678 -5.97 -18.47 9.80
CA ALA A 678 -5.16 -17.67 8.89
C ALA A 678 -5.31 -16.19 9.23
N SER A 679 -4.21 -15.44 9.21
CA SER A 679 -4.23 -13.99 9.43
C SER A 679 -4.70 -13.22 8.21
N GLY A 680 -4.60 -13.78 7.00
CA GLY A 680 -4.77 -13.05 5.74
C GLY A 680 -3.47 -12.44 5.21
N ALA A 681 -2.43 -12.35 6.04
CA ALA A 681 -1.16 -11.73 5.69
C ALA A 681 -0.25 -12.66 4.87
N ALA A 682 0.64 -12.04 4.09
CA ALA A 682 1.65 -12.66 3.24
C ALA A 682 3.01 -11.93 3.39
N SER A 683 3.26 -11.41 4.59
CA SER A 683 4.37 -10.52 4.92
C SER A 683 4.89 -10.89 6.31
N PRO A 684 6.20 -10.73 6.60
CA PRO A 684 6.70 -10.88 7.97
C PRO A 684 6.26 -9.73 8.88
N CYS A 685 5.68 -8.68 8.32
CA CYS A 685 5.04 -7.58 9.05
C CYS A 685 3.51 -7.75 9.03
N LEU A 686 2.82 -7.13 9.99
CA LEU A 686 1.39 -7.34 10.18
C LEU A 686 0.62 -6.01 10.17
N ASP A 687 -0.27 -5.85 9.19
CA ASP A 687 -1.22 -4.74 9.14
C ASP A 687 -2.57 -5.19 9.72
N LEU A 688 -2.85 -4.76 10.95
CA LEU A 688 -4.08 -5.12 11.67
C LEU A 688 -5.32 -4.41 11.12
N SER A 689 -5.17 -3.44 10.22
CA SER A 689 -6.31 -2.89 9.48
C SER A 689 -6.81 -3.85 8.39
N ARG A 690 -6.04 -4.90 8.07
CA ARG A 690 -6.28 -5.85 6.98
C ARG A 690 -6.01 -7.30 7.39
N ILE A 691 -6.90 -7.88 8.20
CA ILE A 691 -6.89 -9.29 8.59
C ILE A 691 -8.02 -10.08 7.92
N ASP A 692 -7.90 -11.40 7.85
CA ASP A 692 -8.93 -12.32 7.37
C ASP A 692 -10.29 -12.06 8.03
N GLU A 693 -11.35 -11.89 7.23
CA GLU A 693 -12.70 -11.63 7.72
C GLU A 693 -13.22 -12.71 8.68
N MET A 694 -12.94 -13.99 8.42
CA MET A 694 -13.33 -15.08 9.31
C MET A 694 -12.59 -15.01 10.64
N LEU A 695 -11.32 -14.57 10.64
CA LEU A 695 -10.58 -14.30 11.88
C LEU A 695 -11.24 -13.16 12.66
N SER A 696 -11.57 -12.06 11.98
CA SER A 696 -12.26 -10.92 12.60
C SER A 696 -13.59 -11.32 13.25
N GLN A 697 -14.42 -12.10 12.53
CA GLN A 697 -15.68 -12.63 13.05
C GLN A 697 -15.47 -13.55 14.26
N GLU A 698 -14.46 -14.43 14.22
CA GLU A 698 -14.15 -15.31 15.35
C GLU A 698 -13.67 -14.52 16.58
N CYS A 699 -12.88 -13.46 16.38
CA CYS A 699 -12.43 -12.58 17.46
C CYS A 699 -13.61 -11.94 18.19
N GLN A 700 -14.61 -11.45 17.44
CA GLN A 700 -15.86 -10.91 18.00
C GLN A 700 -16.66 -12.00 18.72
N ARG A 701 -16.84 -13.15 18.08
CA ARG A 701 -17.63 -14.28 18.62
C ARG A 701 -17.10 -14.78 19.96
N ARG A 702 -15.77 -14.86 20.10
CA ARG A 702 -15.11 -15.32 21.34
C ARG A 702 -14.88 -14.19 22.34
N GLY A 703 -15.07 -12.94 21.94
CA GLY A 703 -14.82 -11.77 22.78
C GLY A 703 -13.35 -11.66 23.17
N VAL A 704 -12.45 -11.62 22.18
CA VAL A 704 -11.01 -11.47 22.38
C VAL A 704 -10.71 -10.28 23.30
N ASP A 705 -10.05 -10.57 24.41
CA ASP A 705 -9.68 -9.60 25.44
C ASP A 705 -8.16 -9.56 25.72
N LEU A 706 -7.38 -10.33 24.97
CA LEU A 706 -5.92 -10.25 24.92
C LEU A 706 -5.41 -10.42 23.48
N VAL A 707 -4.59 -9.49 23.00
CA VAL A 707 -3.87 -9.60 21.72
C VAL A 707 -2.37 -9.76 21.99
N VAL A 708 -1.77 -10.83 21.47
CA VAL A 708 -0.33 -11.11 21.59
C VAL A 708 0.32 -11.01 20.22
N LEU A 709 1.28 -10.08 20.11
CA LEU A 709 2.11 -9.86 18.94
C LEU A 709 3.53 -10.27 19.28
N GLU A 710 4.01 -11.27 18.57
CA GLU A 710 5.32 -11.87 18.79
C GLU A 710 6.20 -11.59 17.56
N GLY A 711 7.47 -11.25 17.80
CA GLY A 711 8.47 -11.02 16.76
C GLY A 711 8.68 -9.59 16.29
N MET A 712 9.89 -9.32 15.79
CA MET A 712 10.32 -7.96 15.43
C MET A 712 9.49 -7.40 14.26
N GLY A 713 9.10 -8.23 13.29
CA GLY A 713 8.24 -7.81 12.17
C GLY A 713 6.85 -7.34 12.64
N ARG A 714 6.17 -8.16 13.43
CA ARG A 714 4.77 -7.98 13.85
C ARG A 714 4.58 -7.02 15.03
N ALA A 715 5.57 -6.91 15.92
CA ALA A 715 5.46 -6.14 17.16
C ALA A 715 6.32 -4.86 17.20
N ILE A 716 7.40 -4.78 16.40
CA ILE A 716 8.33 -3.64 16.40
C ILE A 716 8.31 -2.87 15.08
N HIS A 717 8.57 -3.52 13.94
CA HIS A 717 8.49 -2.87 12.63
C HIS A 717 7.06 -2.46 12.31
N THR A 718 6.09 -3.27 12.75
CA THR A 718 4.69 -2.93 12.78
C THR A 718 4.12 -3.02 14.18
N ASN A 719 3.02 -2.29 14.44
CA ASN A 719 2.20 -2.35 15.64
C ASN A 719 2.84 -1.91 16.96
N TYR A 720 4.07 -1.40 16.99
CA TYR A 720 4.71 -0.99 18.25
C TYR A 720 3.89 0.05 19.02
N HIS A 721 3.27 0.97 18.27
CA HIS A 721 2.38 2.03 18.77
C HIS A 721 0.88 1.68 18.67
N ALA A 722 0.53 0.48 18.21
CA ALA A 722 -0.86 0.07 18.08
C ALA A 722 -1.57 0.06 19.44
N ALA A 723 -2.70 0.78 19.49
CA ALA A 723 -3.59 0.83 20.64
C ALA A 723 -4.77 -0.10 20.44
N PHE A 724 -5.12 -0.83 21.50
CA PHE A 724 -6.19 -1.82 21.51
C PHE A 724 -7.27 -1.46 22.52
N SER A 725 -8.51 -1.86 22.24
CA SER A 725 -9.64 -1.78 23.16
C SER A 725 -9.57 -2.83 24.28
N CYS A 726 -8.68 -3.82 24.14
CA CYS A 726 -8.39 -4.86 25.10
C CYS A 726 -6.90 -4.90 25.49
N GLU A 727 -6.52 -5.84 26.34
CA GLU A 727 -5.13 -5.99 26.77
C GLU A 727 -4.26 -6.41 25.58
N SER A 728 -3.00 -5.97 25.56
CA SER A 728 -2.05 -6.41 24.54
C SER A 728 -0.68 -6.71 25.11
N LEU A 729 -0.03 -7.70 24.53
CA LEU A 729 1.34 -8.07 24.80
C LEU A 729 2.14 -8.01 23.50
N LYS A 730 3.22 -7.24 23.48
CA LYS A 730 4.11 -7.08 22.33
C LYS A 730 5.51 -7.53 22.75
N LEU A 731 6.01 -8.59 22.13
CA LEU A 731 7.29 -9.21 22.49
C LEU A 731 8.22 -9.26 21.30
N ALA A 732 9.49 -8.87 21.48
CA ALA A 732 10.52 -9.05 20.47
C ALA A 732 11.93 -8.97 21.06
N VAL A 733 12.88 -9.55 20.33
CA VAL A 733 14.31 -9.35 20.53
C VAL A 733 14.85 -8.52 19.38
N LEU A 734 15.57 -7.44 19.69
CA LEU A 734 16.09 -6.50 18.68
C LEU A 734 17.35 -7.05 18.01
N LYS A 735 17.19 -7.67 16.84
CA LYS A 735 18.29 -8.26 16.05
C LYS A 735 19.08 -7.22 15.22
N ASN A 736 18.49 -6.04 15.02
CA ASN A 736 19.06 -4.99 14.18
C ASN A 736 19.72 -3.90 15.05
N LYS A 737 21.02 -3.69 14.91
CA LYS A 737 21.79 -2.71 15.69
C LYS A 737 21.28 -1.28 15.54
N TRP A 738 20.94 -0.88 14.31
CA TRP A 738 20.47 0.47 14.04
C TRP A 738 19.12 0.73 14.72
N LEU A 739 18.20 -0.22 14.62
CA LEU A 739 16.89 -0.12 15.26
C LEU A 739 17.00 -0.17 16.78
N ALA A 740 17.84 -1.04 17.33
CA ALA A 740 18.10 -1.12 18.75
C ALA A 740 18.59 0.22 19.32
N ASN A 741 19.62 0.80 18.69
CA ASN A 741 20.15 2.10 19.09
C ASN A 741 19.07 3.19 19.06
N ARG A 742 18.20 3.16 18.04
CA ARG A 742 17.12 4.14 17.88
C ARG A 742 16.01 4.01 18.91
N LEU A 743 15.79 2.80 19.42
CA LEU A 743 14.89 2.53 20.54
C LEU A 743 15.56 2.70 21.91
N GLY A 744 16.83 3.12 21.96
CA GLY A 744 17.58 3.36 23.18
C GLY A 744 18.21 2.11 23.82
N GLY A 745 18.35 1.03 23.06
CA GLY A 745 19.01 -0.21 23.49
C GLY A 745 20.16 -0.64 22.58
N ASP A 746 20.65 -1.86 22.81
CA ASP A 746 21.70 -2.54 22.02
C ASP A 746 21.16 -3.78 21.30
N VAL A 747 21.97 -4.39 20.42
CA VAL A 747 21.62 -5.67 19.77
C VAL A 747 21.27 -6.72 20.84
N PHE A 748 20.23 -7.50 20.58
CA PHE A 748 19.62 -8.48 21.50
C PHE A 748 18.91 -7.87 22.71
N SER A 749 18.70 -6.54 22.74
CA SER A 749 17.78 -5.93 23.70
C SER A 749 16.40 -6.53 23.57
N VAL A 750 15.75 -6.71 24.72
CA VAL A 750 14.45 -7.35 24.82
C VAL A 750 13.37 -6.29 24.99
N ILE A 751 12.27 -6.45 24.26
CA ILE A 751 11.03 -5.71 24.47
C ILE A 751 9.99 -6.71 24.92
N PHE A 752 9.49 -6.53 26.14
CA PHE A 752 8.31 -7.18 26.69
C PHE A 752 7.35 -6.08 27.13
N LYS A 753 6.41 -5.72 26.26
CA LYS A 753 5.51 -4.59 26.48
C LYS A 753 4.09 -5.06 26.74
N TYR A 754 3.57 -4.79 27.93
CA TYR A 754 2.21 -5.13 28.34
C TYR A 754 1.37 -3.86 28.50
N THR A 755 0.15 -3.87 27.93
CA THR A 755 -0.78 -2.74 28.01
C THR A 755 -2.17 -3.22 28.38
N LYS A 756 -2.84 -2.55 29.33
CA LYS A 756 -4.17 -2.93 29.86
C LYS A 756 -5.37 -2.69 28.93
N GLY A 757 -5.16 -2.07 27.77
CA GLY A 757 -6.24 -1.63 26.87
C GLY A 757 -6.86 -0.29 27.28
N SER A 758 -7.38 0.45 26.30
CA SER A 758 -8.01 1.76 26.51
C SER A 758 -9.46 1.73 26.04
N LYS A 759 -10.33 2.57 26.61
CA LYS A 759 -11.65 2.83 26.04
C LYS A 759 -11.56 4.10 25.19
N VAL A 760 -12.20 4.12 24.02
CA VAL A 760 -12.45 5.37 23.31
C VAL A 760 -13.38 6.19 24.19
N GLU A 761 -12.89 7.25 24.83
CA GLU A 761 -13.76 8.25 25.42
C GLU A 761 -14.61 8.81 24.28
N GLY A 762 -15.91 8.52 24.31
CA GLY A 762 -16.82 8.97 23.28
C GLY A 762 -16.68 10.48 23.12
N LYS A 763 -16.32 10.93 21.91
CA LYS A 763 -16.47 12.32 21.47
C LYS A 763 -17.95 12.67 21.51
N THR A 764 -18.46 12.93 22.70
CA THR A 764 -19.62 13.77 22.88
C THR A 764 -19.15 15.17 22.52
N PRO A 765 -19.78 15.91 21.60
CA PRO A 765 -19.41 17.30 21.41
C PRO A 765 -19.65 18.02 22.73
N SER A 766 -18.56 18.32 23.44
CA SER A 766 -18.56 19.23 24.57
C SER A 766 -19.19 20.53 24.10
N LYS A 767 -20.41 20.81 24.59
CA LYS A 767 -21.11 22.06 24.31
C LYS A 767 -20.51 23.25 25.08
N ASN A 768 -19.36 23.12 25.75
CA ASN A 768 -18.88 24.08 26.73
C ASN A 768 -17.39 24.46 26.64
N ASP A 769 -16.79 24.49 25.44
CA ASP A 769 -15.53 25.22 25.24
C ASP A 769 -15.73 26.43 24.31
N ILE A 770 -16.55 27.37 24.77
CA ILE A 770 -16.41 28.78 24.39
C ILE A 770 -15.48 29.41 25.41
N GLY A 771 -14.20 29.05 25.34
CA GLY A 771 -13.12 29.72 26.05
C GLY A 771 -12.69 30.95 25.26
N THR A 772 -13.10 32.14 25.74
CA THR A 772 -12.61 33.44 25.30
C THR A 772 -11.08 33.50 25.34
N GLN A 773 -10.42 33.37 24.20
CA GLN A 773 -9.02 33.76 24.05
C GLN A 773 -8.94 35.26 23.77
N GLN A 774 -8.43 36.01 24.76
CA GLN A 774 -7.96 37.38 24.57
C GLN A 774 -6.82 37.42 23.53
N PRO A 775 -6.76 38.45 22.67
CA PRO A 775 -5.75 38.54 21.63
C PRO A 775 -4.37 38.87 22.23
N ARG A 776 -3.37 38.06 21.89
CA ARG A 776 -1.95 38.37 22.13
C ARG A 776 -1.55 39.57 21.26
N LYS A 777 -1.03 40.61 21.92
CA LYS A 777 -0.42 41.79 21.30
C LYS A 777 0.79 41.40 20.45
N SER A 778 0.87 41.98 19.26
CA SER A 778 2.04 42.04 18.40
C SER A 778 3.18 42.84 19.05
N PRO A 779 4.46 42.50 18.77
CA PRO A 779 5.59 43.29 19.25
C PRO A 779 5.75 44.54 18.38
N GLU A 780 5.66 45.71 19.03
CA GLU A 780 6.05 46.99 18.45
C GLU A 780 7.56 47.07 18.28
N THR A 781 7.93 47.64 17.15
CA THR A 781 9.23 48.15 16.74
C THR A 781 9.77 49.19 17.72
N ASP A 782 11.06 49.11 18.05
CA ASP A 782 11.83 50.24 18.58
C ASP A 782 13.04 50.52 17.66
N ARG A 783 12.93 51.64 16.95
CA ARG A 783 13.93 52.49 16.26
C ARG A 783 14.65 52.00 15.01
#